data_AF-A0A7U9WY26-F1
#
_entry.id   AF-A0A7U9WY26-F1
#
_cell.length_a   1.000
_cell.length_b   1.000
_cell.length_c   1.000
_cell.angle_alpha   90.00
_cell.angle_beta   90.00
_cell.angle_gamma   90.00
#
_symmetry.space_group_name_H-M   'P 1'
#
loop_
_entity.id
_entity.type
_entity.pdbx_description
1 polymer ?
#
loop_
_entity_poly.entity_id
_entity_poly.type
_entity_poly.pdbx_seq_one_letter_code
_entity_poly.pdbx_strand_id
1 'polypeptide(L)'
;MIKLGMLIGGRYVVLEKIGTGGMSDVYRAKDQKLNRFVAVKVLKQEFSENRNFVSKFRVEAQAAAGLMHPNIVNVYDVGEEEGIHYIVMELVEGITLKKYIEKKARLTTKEAISIAIQVAMGIEAAHNNHIIHRDIKPQNIIISKEGKVKVTDFGIAKAASSNTITSNVMGSVHYTSPEQARGGFSDEKSDIYSMGITLFEMLTGRVPFNGDTTVAIAIKHIQDPMPLLRDFVPEIPQSVENIVMKCTQKSPDRRYQCMSEMIADLKCSLINPDAVIAQVKPEEDTGKTKIMPNSDRVASISVPPVLNTVWEDKIPQKETYADEADLEAMPDLIAPVKSKRKSNNYEEEAYEDFYYTDDTYYDIIEEKPEKNSIQRKTNKTSSSSNTKKSVKKPTKKSAKKSANKSGNNKQNTKTRQNKSTVTSNKTYDYYEEDYAQETVNRQNVRESTYDYDEDFERNYGKNEYDYNPKAEGFTTVLTVIAAVIVGCILLYFVGQATGMFEQIGGAPLHNKVNGSEADESVVMPEFADQDVETVKEALNSVGLGYKTTYIESTQYTKNKVISAALENGQTVLPNDKIPVNTTIVLTASAGTNGINVPSVQGLSEAEGTATLTKEGFKVAKTQEASAEYPKGTIIAQFPEGNTTAPIESEITIVISNGSDQVEVRMPGVLGSAKETAISALEAAGLVVNSIEESYSEYPEGQICYQSYEAGTTVTAGTTVDLKISIGKETATYNCSLLIQAPEDYIGGNAEILLTTADNSQQLWSAQSITAFPVPINLNNFTSPSAYGIVIVTYIRNAEQVVTDADGNQTIQVVPEAAQTKQNVQFTKN
;
A
#
# COMPACT_ATOMS: atom_id res chain seq x y z
N MET A 1 -16.79 -16.26 12.18
CA MET A 1 -16.59 -15.31 13.32
C MET A 1 -15.86 -16.01 14.47
N ILE A 2 -14.71 -15.47 14.89
CA ILE A 2 -13.85 -16.06 15.94
C ILE A 2 -14.43 -15.82 17.34
N LYS A 3 -14.30 -16.79 18.24
CA LYS A 3 -14.72 -16.69 19.66
C LYS A 3 -13.52 -16.80 20.60
N LEU A 4 -13.61 -16.20 21.79
CA LEU A 4 -12.60 -16.39 22.83
C LEU A 4 -12.65 -17.84 23.35
N GLY A 5 -11.49 -18.43 23.63
CA GLY A 5 -11.35 -19.85 23.96
C GLY A 5 -11.42 -20.81 22.76
N MET A 6 -11.65 -20.31 21.54
CA MET A 6 -11.63 -21.11 20.32
C MET A 6 -10.21 -21.60 20.01
N LEU A 7 -10.08 -22.82 19.52
CA LEU A 7 -8.82 -23.42 19.06
C LEU A 7 -8.70 -23.22 17.54
N ILE A 8 -7.54 -22.76 17.08
CA ILE A 8 -7.20 -22.58 15.66
C ILE A 8 -5.98 -23.48 15.32
N GLY A 9 -5.99 -24.11 14.15
CA GLY A 9 -4.97 -25.04 13.67
C GLY A 9 -4.76 -26.25 14.59
N GLY A 10 -5.79 -26.65 15.33
CA GLY A 10 -5.68 -27.62 16.43
C GLY A 10 -4.61 -27.29 17.50
N ARG A 11 -4.14 -26.04 17.60
CA ARG A 11 -2.91 -25.66 18.32
C ARG A 11 -2.97 -24.34 19.09
N TYR A 12 -3.68 -23.35 18.58
CA TYR A 12 -3.65 -21.97 19.04
C TYR A 12 -4.96 -21.59 19.71
N VAL A 13 -4.99 -21.47 21.04
CA VAL A 13 -6.20 -21.03 21.75
C VAL A 13 -6.28 -19.51 21.77
N VAL A 14 -7.30 -18.95 21.13
CA VAL A 14 -7.60 -17.51 21.14
C VAL A 14 -7.97 -17.05 22.55
N LEU A 15 -7.36 -15.97 23.04
CA LEU A 15 -7.55 -15.45 24.39
C LEU A 15 -8.29 -14.11 24.39
N GLU A 16 -7.86 -13.17 23.55
CA GLU A 16 -8.39 -11.81 23.46
C GLU A 16 -8.11 -11.22 22.07
N LYS A 17 -8.93 -10.26 21.63
CA LYS A 17 -8.67 -9.49 20.39
C LYS A 17 -7.79 -8.29 20.75
N ILE A 18 -6.67 -8.13 20.03
CA ILE A 18 -5.66 -7.08 20.29
C ILE A 18 -5.57 -6.04 19.17
N GLY A 19 -6.17 -6.29 18.00
CA GLY A 19 -6.24 -5.33 16.90
C GLY A 19 -7.39 -5.61 15.93
N THR A 20 -7.82 -4.56 15.24
CA THR A 20 -8.78 -4.59 14.12
C THR A 20 -8.12 -3.85 12.96
N GLY A 21 -7.96 -4.51 11.81
CA GLY A 21 -7.52 -3.89 10.57
C GLY A 21 -8.66 -3.80 9.55
N GLY A 22 -8.33 -3.30 8.35
CA GLY A 22 -9.27 -3.26 7.21
C GLY A 22 -9.72 -4.67 6.81
N MET A 23 -8.77 -5.52 6.37
CA MET A 23 -9.08 -6.88 5.88
C MET A 23 -9.03 -7.99 6.95
N SER A 24 -8.41 -7.74 8.10
CA SER A 24 -8.07 -8.78 9.08
C SER A 24 -8.16 -8.30 10.52
N ASP A 25 -8.51 -9.21 11.42
CA ASP A 25 -8.47 -9.01 12.87
C ASP A 25 -7.22 -9.66 13.47
N VAL A 26 -6.66 -9.09 14.55
CA VAL A 26 -5.49 -9.64 15.24
C VAL A 26 -5.86 -10.04 16.66
N TYR A 27 -5.58 -11.29 17.01
CA TYR A 27 -5.87 -11.89 18.32
C TYR A 27 -4.59 -12.29 19.04
N ARG A 28 -4.58 -12.17 20.36
CA ARG A 28 -3.59 -12.87 21.20
C ARG A 28 -4.07 -14.31 21.37
N ALA A 29 -3.21 -15.26 21.07
CA ALA A 29 -3.46 -16.67 21.31
C ALA A 29 -2.33 -17.31 22.14
N LYS A 30 -2.59 -18.52 22.64
CA LYS A 30 -1.58 -19.39 23.23
C LYS A 30 -1.34 -20.61 22.35
N ASP A 31 -0.10 -20.78 21.91
CA ASP A 31 0.40 -22.01 21.30
C ASP A 31 0.46 -23.11 22.38
N GLN A 32 -0.41 -24.11 22.29
CA GLN A 32 -0.46 -25.19 23.27
C GLN A 32 0.73 -26.16 23.15
N LYS A 33 1.36 -26.28 21.97
CA LYS A 33 2.48 -27.21 21.74
C LYS A 33 3.80 -26.64 22.29
N LEU A 34 4.03 -25.33 22.09
CA LEU A 34 5.23 -24.64 22.58
C LEU A 34 5.01 -23.85 23.89
N ASN A 35 3.79 -23.85 24.44
CA ASN A 35 3.40 -23.17 25.67
C ASN A 35 3.72 -21.65 25.71
N ARG A 36 3.79 -21.01 24.55
CA ARG A 36 4.08 -19.57 24.39
C ARG A 36 2.85 -18.77 23.94
N PHE A 37 2.85 -17.46 24.19
CA PHE A 37 1.88 -16.56 23.56
C PHE A 37 2.34 -16.19 22.14
N VAL A 38 1.37 -15.97 21.25
CA VAL A 38 1.57 -15.58 19.85
C VAL A 38 0.48 -14.59 19.45
N ALA A 39 0.74 -13.77 18.44
CA ALA A 39 -0.31 -13.02 17.76
C ALA A 39 -0.83 -13.88 16.57
N VAL A 40 -2.13 -13.85 16.34
CA VAL A 40 -2.79 -14.56 15.24
C VAL A 40 -3.62 -13.54 14.48
N LYS A 41 -3.15 -13.19 13.28
CA LYS A 41 -3.87 -12.34 12.32
C LYS A 41 -4.78 -13.23 11.50
N VAL A 42 -6.06 -12.90 11.45
CA VAL A 42 -7.13 -13.72 10.85
C VAL A 42 -7.86 -12.88 9.81
N LEU A 43 -8.02 -13.39 8.59
CA LEU A 43 -8.77 -12.71 7.54
C LEU A 43 -10.26 -12.66 7.94
N LYS A 44 -10.92 -11.50 7.76
CA LYS A 44 -12.35 -11.37 8.08
C LYS A 44 -13.21 -12.19 7.10
N GLN A 45 -14.39 -12.63 7.56
CA GLN A 45 -15.32 -13.44 6.77
C GLN A 45 -15.74 -12.75 5.47
N GLU A 46 -15.91 -11.42 5.50
CA GLU A 46 -16.25 -10.58 4.33
C GLU A 46 -15.18 -10.61 3.21
N PHE A 47 -13.97 -11.09 3.50
CA PHE A 47 -12.87 -11.24 2.53
C PHE A 47 -12.42 -12.68 2.29
N SER A 48 -12.86 -13.67 3.09
CA SER A 48 -12.43 -15.08 2.97
C SER A 48 -12.99 -15.80 1.74
N GLU A 49 -14.14 -15.38 1.22
CA GLU A 49 -14.74 -15.97 0.01
C GLU A 49 -14.09 -15.44 -1.28
N ASN A 50 -13.45 -14.27 -1.22
CA ASN A 50 -12.85 -13.62 -2.39
C ASN A 50 -11.38 -14.07 -2.57
N ARG A 51 -11.17 -14.91 -3.60
CA ARG A 51 -9.87 -15.51 -3.95
C ARG A 51 -8.73 -14.49 -4.08
N ASN A 52 -9.02 -13.24 -4.47
CA ASN A 52 -8.00 -12.20 -4.60
C ASN A 52 -7.49 -11.72 -3.23
N PHE A 53 -8.35 -11.56 -2.23
CA PHE A 53 -7.94 -11.20 -0.87
C PHE A 53 -7.24 -12.37 -0.17
N VAL A 54 -7.73 -13.60 -0.34
CA VAL A 54 -7.08 -14.81 0.18
C VAL A 54 -5.68 -14.99 -0.41
N SER A 55 -5.51 -14.78 -1.72
CA SER A 55 -4.21 -14.82 -2.39
C SER A 55 -3.26 -13.75 -1.83
N LYS A 56 -3.69 -12.48 -1.78
CA LYS A 56 -2.91 -11.37 -1.19
C LYS A 56 -2.46 -11.67 0.25
N PHE A 57 -3.35 -12.19 1.08
CA PHE A 57 -3.08 -12.55 2.48
C PHE A 57 -2.05 -13.69 2.62
N ARG A 58 -2.09 -14.71 1.74
CA ARG A 58 -1.10 -15.79 1.70
C ARG A 58 0.27 -15.30 1.22
N VAL A 59 0.33 -14.46 0.18
CA VAL A 59 1.60 -13.93 -0.37
C VAL A 59 2.29 -13.00 0.62
N GLU A 60 1.53 -12.15 1.32
CA GLU A 60 2.02 -11.34 2.44
C GLU A 60 2.69 -12.20 3.52
N ALA A 61 2.02 -13.29 3.92
CA ALA A 61 2.54 -14.22 4.93
C ALA A 61 3.81 -14.95 4.48
N GLN A 62 3.88 -15.36 3.20
CA GLN A 62 5.01 -16.09 2.62
C GLN A 62 6.27 -15.22 2.56
N ALA A 63 6.15 -13.96 2.15
CA ALA A 63 7.27 -13.03 2.14
C ALA A 63 7.80 -12.77 3.57
N ALA A 64 6.91 -12.49 4.51
CA ALA A 64 7.30 -12.25 5.90
C ALA A 64 7.85 -13.50 6.63
N ALA A 65 7.51 -14.72 6.17
CA ALA A 65 8.03 -15.97 6.73
C ALA A 65 9.50 -16.25 6.37
N GLY A 66 10.05 -15.63 5.31
CA GLY A 66 11.47 -15.71 4.99
C GLY A 66 12.36 -14.81 5.85
N LEU A 67 11.78 -13.87 6.62
CA LEU A 67 12.50 -12.79 7.27
C LEU A 67 12.72 -13.07 8.77
N MET A 68 13.98 -13.29 9.15
CA MET A 68 14.41 -13.43 10.55
C MET A 68 15.35 -12.28 10.94
N HIS A 69 14.83 -11.25 11.60
CA HIS A 69 15.62 -10.10 12.04
C HIS A 69 15.11 -9.53 13.38
N PRO A 70 15.98 -9.02 14.29
CA PRO A 70 15.55 -8.46 15.57
C PRO A 70 14.52 -7.33 15.46
N ASN A 71 14.57 -6.54 14.38
CA ASN A 71 13.67 -5.41 14.14
C ASN A 71 12.49 -5.72 13.18
N ILE A 72 12.21 -7.00 12.91
CA ILE A 72 11.01 -7.45 12.17
C ILE A 72 10.16 -8.31 13.14
N VAL A 73 8.84 -8.32 12.98
CA VAL A 73 7.93 -9.27 13.64
C VAL A 73 8.02 -10.62 12.92
N ASN A 74 8.56 -11.64 13.60
CA ASN A 74 8.77 -12.95 12.98
C ASN A 74 7.42 -13.67 12.75
N VAL A 75 7.20 -14.20 11.54
CA VAL A 75 6.10 -15.14 11.24
C VAL A 75 6.52 -16.56 11.62
N TYR A 76 5.58 -17.34 12.18
CA TYR A 76 5.84 -18.69 12.73
C TYR A 76 5.05 -19.81 12.06
N ASP A 77 3.86 -19.52 11.54
CA ASP A 77 2.93 -20.51 11.00
C ASP A 77 1.91 -19.79 10.10
N VAL A 78 1.39 -20.47 9.07
CA VAL A 78 0.38 -19.93 8.15
C VAL A 78 -0.58 -21.07 7.82
N GLY A 79 -1.89 -20.84 7.97
CA GLY A 79 -2.84 -21.93 7.88
C GLY A 79 -4.26 -21.53 7.52
N GLU A 80 -5.08 -22.57 7.36
CA GLU A 80 -6.48 -22.51 6.97
C GLU A 80 -7.23 -23.65 7.65
N GLU A 81 -8.34 -23.36 8.30
CA GLU A 81 -9.18 -24.33 9.01
C GLU A 81 -10.64 -23.85 8.95
N GLU A 82 -11.57 -24.70 8.53
CA GLU A 82 -13.02 -24.35 8.42
C GLU A 82 -13.32 -23.03 7.64
N GLY A 83 -12.51 -22.71 6.63
CA GLY A 83 -12.62 -21.46 5.84
C GLY A 83 -12.01 -20.22 6.50
N ILE A 84 -11.35 -20.39 7.64
CA ILE A 84 -10.66 -19.33 8.39
C ILE A 84 -9.19 -19.33 8.00
N HIS A 85 -8.75 -18.33 7.21
CA HIS A 85 -7.33 -18.13 6.91
C HIS A 85 -6.64 -17.34 8.02
N TYR A 86 -5.48 -17.80 8.47
CA TYR A 86 -4.73 -17.17 9.57
C TYR A 86 -3.21 -17.20 9.39
N ILE A 87 -2.55 -16.21 9.99
CA ILE A 87 -1.09 -16.06 10.08
C ILE A 87 -0.74 -15.97 11.56
N VAL A 88 0.20 -16.79 12.00
CA VAL A 88 0.70 -16.80 13.38
C VAL A 88 2.06 -16.14 13.43
N MET A 89 2.24 -15.16 14.32
CA MET A 89 3.43 -14.33 14.42
C MET A 89 3.87 -14.09 15.86
N GLU A 90 5.04 -13.48 16.01
CA GLU A 90 5.57 -12.99 17.28
C GLU A 90 4.63 -11.99 17.97
N LEU A 91 4.26 -12.28 19.22
CA LEU A 91 3.53 -11.32 20.06
C LEU A 91 4.52 -10.31 20.65
N VAL A 92 4.62 -9.13 20.06
CA VAL A 92 5.40 -8.02 20.63
C VAL A 92 4.58 -7.33 21.72
N GLU A 93 4.98 -7.48 22.98
CA GLU A 93 4.36 -6.73 24.09
C GLU A 93 4.86 -5.27 24.07
N GLY A 94 4.02 -4.36 23.57
CA GLY A 94 4.40 -2.97 23.31
C GLY A 94 3.23 -2.06 22.94
N ILE A 95 3.54 -0.90 22.34
CA ILE A 95 2.56 -0.03 21.67
C ILE A 95 3.06 0.34 20.27
N THR A 96 2.15 0.69 19.36
CA THR A 96 2.53 1.20 18.04
C THR A 96 3.24 2.56 18.15
N LEU A 97 4.13 2.86 17.20
CA LEU A 97 4.80 4.15 17.11
C LEU A 97 3.77 5.29 17.00
N LYS A 98 2.63 5.07 16.33
CA LYS A 98 1.53 6.05 16.28
C LYS A 98 1.02 6.41 17.68
N LYS A 99 0.73 5.41 18.51
CA LYS A 99 0.34 5.59 19.92
C LYS A 99 1.46 6.13 20.81
N TYR A 100 2.71 6.04 20.39
CA TYR A 100 3.85 6.64 21.07
C TYR A 100 3.99 8.13 20.74
N ILE A 101 3.81 8.51 19.47
CA ILE A 101 3.72 9.91 19.01
C ILE A 101 2.54 10.61 19.71
N GLU A 102 1.34 10.03 19.64
CA GLU A 102 0.11 10.56 20.26
C GLU A 102 0.28 10.85 21.77
N LYS A 103 1.01 10.00 22.50
CA LYS A 103 1.28 10.17 23.95
C LYS A 103 2.33 11.24 24.28
N LYS A 104 3.13 11.68 23.31
CA LYS A 104 4.21 12.67 23.50
C LYS A 104 3.99 13.98 22.72
N ALA A 105 2.96 14.05 21.88
CA ALA A 105 2.81 14.99 20.77
C ALA A 105 3.92 14.89 19.70
N ARG A 106 5.20 15.04 20.07
CA ARG A 106 6.38 14.79 19.21
C ARG A 106 7.49 14.06 19.97
N LEU A 107 8.36 13.35 19.26
CA LEU A 107 9.55 12.74 19.84
C LEU A 107 10.70 13.74 19.92
N THR A 108 11.64 13.51 20.83
CA THR A 108 12.94 14.20 20.77
C THR A 108 13.76 13.69 19.58
N THR A 109 14.61 14.54 19.01
CA THR A 109 15.47 14.20 17.86
C THR A 109 16.26 12.91 18.07
N LYS A 110 16.80 12.71 19.28
CA LYS A 110 17.56 11.52 19.67
C LYS A 110 16.71 10.25 19.67
N GLU A 111 15.46 10.32 20.12
CA GLU A 111 14.54 9.19 20.13
C GLU A 111 14.05 8.86 18.71
N ALA A 112 13.71 9.88 17.91
CA ALA A 112 13.31 9.72 16.51
C ALA A 112 14.41 9.05 15.68
N ILE A 113 15.68 9.48 15.82
CA ILE A 113 16.83 8.82 15.16
C ILE A 113 17.02 7.37 15.66
N SER A 114 16.96 7.15 16.97
CA SER A 114 17.14 5.80 17.57
C SER A 114 16.07 4.79 17.13
N ILE A 115 14.84 5.27 16.90
CA ILE A 115 13.75 4.47 16.32
C ILE A 115 13.97 4.30 14.81
N ALA A 116 14.30 5.37 14.09
CA ALA A 116 14.52 5.33 12.64
C ALA A 116 15.65 4.37 12.22
N ILE A 117 16.77 4.32 12.96
CA ILE A 117 17.86 3.38 12.71
C ILE A 117 17.37 1.93 12.85
N GLN A 118 16.60 1.61 13.90
CA GLN A 118 16.07 0.26 14.10
C GLN A 118 15.05 -0.14 13.03
N VAL A 119 14.18 0.79 12.61
CA VAL A 119 13.23 0.55 11.52
C VAL A 119 13.95 0.35 10.19
N ALA A 120 14.92 1.21 9.88
CA ALA A 120 15.73 1.11 8.66
C ALA A 120 16.54 -0.19 8.59
N MET A 121 17.15 -0.65 9.70
CA MET A 121 17.80 -1.98 9.77
C MET A 121 16.81 -3.13 9.54
N GLY A 122 15.56 -2.99 10.01
CA GLY A 122 14.48 -3.93 9.72
C GLY A 122 14.09 -3.98 8.24
N ILE A 123 14.09 -2.84 7.57
CA ILE A 123 13.74 -2.75 6.14
C ILE A 123 14.93 -3.16 5.25
N GLU A 124 16.16 -2.81 5.61
CA GLU A 124 17.41 -3.25 4.99
C GLU A 124 17.49 -4.78 4.91
N ALA A 125 17.17 -5.48 6.01
CA ALA A 125 17.10 -6.94 6.02
C ALA A 125 16.02 -7.52 5.10
N ALA A 126 14.96 -6.77 4.78
CA ALA A 126 13.93 -7.17 3.83
C ALA A 126 14.33 -6.88 2.37
N HIS A 127 14.91 -5.71 2.10
CA HIS A 127 15.47 -5.32 0.79
C HIS A 127 16.58 -6.27 0.34
N ASN A 128 17.45 -6.69 1.25
CA ASN A 128 18.47 -7.73 1.00
C ASN A 128 17.89 -9.12 0.65
N ASN A 129 16.58 -9.34 0.84
CA ASN A 129 15.83 -10.52 0.41
C ASN A 129 14.82 -10.18 -0.71
N HIS A 130 14.97 -9.03 -1.37
CA HIS A 130 14.09 -8.47 -2.40
C HIS A 130 12.62 -8.29 -2.00
N ILE A 131 12.36 -8.10 -0.70
CA ILE A 131 11.02 -7.89 -0.13
C ILE A 131 10.84 -6.40 0.22
N ILE A 132 10.01 -5.72 -0.58
CA ILE A 132 9.66 -4.30 -0.42
C ILE A 132 8.40 -4.19 0.46
N HIS A 133 8.40 -3.28 1.43
CA HIS A 133 7.34 -3.14 2.43
C HIS A 133 6.09 -2.42 1.91
N ARG A 134 6.24 -1.36 1.11
CA ARG A 134 5.15 -0.62 0.41
C ARG A 134 4.09 0.04 1.32
N ASP A 135 4.30 0.04 2.64
CA ASP A 135 3.34 0.53 3.64
C ASP A 135 4.01 0.88 4.98
N ILE A 136 5.18 1.53 4.94
CA ILE A 136 5.87 2.01 6.15
C ILE A 136 5.12 3.22 6.71
N LYS A 137 4.67 3.10 7.96
CA LYS A 137 3.94 4.13 8.70
C LYS A 137 3.93 3.81 10.20
N PRO A 138 3.71 4.79 11.11
CA PRO A 138 3.72 4.57 12.57
C PRO A 138 2.73 3.53 13.12
N GLN A 139 1.71 3.14 12.37
CA GLN A 139 0.78 2.07 12.76
C GLN A 139 1.42 0.67 12.59
N ASN A 140 2.31 0.51 11.60
CA ASN A 140 2.97 -0.74 11.22
C ASN A 140 4.34 -0.92 11.91
N ILE A 141 4.62 -0.10 12.93
CA ILE A 141 5.86 -0.10 13.72
C ILE A 141 5.48 -0.22 15.19
N ILE A 142 6.05 -1.18 15.91
CA ILE A 142 5.76 -1.47 17.32
C ILE A 142 7.02 -1.23 18.16
N ILE A 143 6.87 -0.51 19.28
CA ILE A 143 7.91 -0.32 20.29
C ILE A 143 7.58 -1.24 21.47
N SER A 144 8.46 -2.20 21.77
CA SER A 144 8.29 -3.13 22.88
C SER A 144 8.55 -2.46 24.25
N LYS A 145 8.10 -3.10 25.34
CA LYS A 145 8.36 -2.65 26.71
C LYS A 145 9.85 -2.51 27.04
N GLU A 146 10.71 -3.26 26.36
CA GLU A 146 12.17 -3.24 26.48
C GLU A 146 12.83 -2.18 25.58
N GLY A 147 12.04 -1.35 24.88
CA GLY A 147 12.52 -0.29 24.00
C GLY A 147 12.98 -0.74 22.61
N LYS A 148 12.78 -2.03 22.25
CA LYS A 148 13.11 -2.54 20.92
C LYS A 148 12.01 -2.18 19.93
N VAL A 149 12.40 -1.74 18.74
CA VAL A 149 11.46 -1.42 17.66
C VAL A 149 11.35 -2.60 16.68
N LYS A 150 10.13 -2.96 16.29
CA LYS A 150 9.83 -4.01 15.30
C LYS A 150 8.84 -3.54 14.25
N VAL A 151 9.10 -3.91 13.00
CA VAL A 151 8.28 -3.63 11.82
C VAL A 151 7.34 -4.81 11.52
N THR A 152 6.11 -4.54 11.12
CA THR A 152 5.03 -5.53 10.87
C THR A 152 4.21 -5.16 9.63
N ASP A 153 3.38 -6.09 9.15
CA ASP A 153 2.36 -5.83 8.11
C ASP A 153 2.93 -5.32 6.76
N PHE A 154 3.79 -6.12 6.14
CA PHE A 154 4.32 -5.91 4.79
C PHE A 154 3.16 -5.74 3.78
N GLY A 155 3.02 -4.54 3.20
CA GLY A 155 1.87 -4.07 2.42
C GLY A 155 1.73 -4.65 1.02
N ILE A 156 2.16 -5.90 0.81
CA ILE A 156 2.24 -6.57 -0.49
C ILE A 156 0.85 -6.68 -1.16
N ALA A 157 -0.22 -6.74 -0.36
CA ALA A 157 -1.61 -6.70 -0.81
C ALA A 157 -1.99 -5.48 -1.68
N LYS A 158 -1.25 -4.37 -1.62
CA LYS A 158 -1.53 -3.17 -2.44
C LYS A 158 -1.19 -3.32 -3.93
N ALA A 159 -0.18 -4.10 -4.28
CA ALA A 159 0.46 -4.06 -5.60
C ALA A 159 -0.34 -4.72 -6.75
N ALA A 160 -1.48 -5.35 -6.46
CA ALA A 160 -2.33 -6.03 -7.43
C ALA A 160 -3.76 -5.47 -7.46
N SER A 161 -3.86 -4.13 -7.47
CA SER A 161 -5.13 -3.40 -7.66
C SER A 161 -4.80 -1.96 -8.11
N SER A 162 -4.43 -1.81 -9.38
CA SER A 162 -4.20 -0.51 -10.02
C SER A 162 -5.47 0.34 -10.14
N ASN A 163 -6.64 -0.30 -10.06
CA ASN A 163 -7.94 0.36 -10.15
C ASN A 163 -8.54 0.53 -8.73
N THR A 164 -8.99 1.74 -8.44
CA THR A 164 -9.72 2.17 -7.24
C THR A 164 -8.92 2.21 -5.93
N ILE A 165 -8.52 3.42 -5.52
CA ILE A 165 -8.10 3.74 -4.14
C ILE A 165 -9.36 3.64 -3.23
N THR A 166 -9.66 2.43 -2.76
CA THR A 166 -10.85 2.18 -1.92
C THR A 166 -10.71 2.76 -0.51
N SER A 167 -11.83 3.09 0.12
CA SER A 167 -11.93 3.91 1.34
C SER A 167 -11.11 3.43 2.55
N ASN A 168 -10.80 2.14 2.65
CA ASN A 168 -9.89 1.60 3.68
C ASN A 168 -8.44 2.12 3.60
N VAL A 169 -8.07 2.87 2.54
CA VAL A 169 -6.73 3.45 2.36
C VAL A 169 -6.54 4.79 3.10
N MET A 170 -7.60 5.40 3.64
CA MET A 170 -7.61 6.77 4.20
C MET A 170 -6.41 7.09 5.13
N GLY A 171 -6.07 6.21 6.07
CA GLY A 171 -4.95 6.41 6.99
C GLY A 171 -3.54 6.09 6.44
N SER A 172 -3.42 5.63 5.18
CA SER A 172 -2.14 5.19 4.57
C SER A 172 -1.65 6.13 3.46
N VAL A 173 -2.52 6.97 2.90
CA VAL A 173 -2.17 7.85 1.78
C VAL A 173 -1.10 8.89 2.18
N HIS A 174 -1.11 9.36 3.43
CA HIS A 174 -0.16 10.35 3.96
C HIS A 174 1.32 9.92 3.97
N TYR A 175 1.63 8.65 3.72
CA TYR A 175 3.00 8.10 3.67
C TYR A 175 3.35 7.55 2.28
N THR A 176 2.45 7.69 1.31
CA THR A 176 2.55 7.07 -0.02
C THR A 176 3.56 7.81 -0.87
N SER A 177 4.41 7.07 -1.59
CA SER A 177 5.46 7.69 -2.40
C SER A 177 4.92 8.35 -3.69
N PRO A 178 5.64 9.30 -4.31
CA PRO A 178 5.19 9.99 -5.52
C PRO A 178 4.96 9.04 -6.70
N GLU A 179 5.71 7.96 -6.80
CA GLU A 179 5.51 6.91 -7.80
C GLU A 179 4.30 6.02 -7.48
N GLN A 180 4.09 5.63 -6.21
CA GLN A 180 2.88 4.91 -5.78
C GLN A 180 1.61 5.74 -6.01
N ALA A 181 1.65 7.04 -5.73
CA ALA A 181 0.53 7.97 -5.92
C ALA A 181 0.15 8.14 -7.41
N ARG A 182 1.07 7.89 -8.34
CA ARG A 182 0.83 7.85 -9.80
C ARG A 182 0.40 6.46 -10.30
N GLY A 183 0.29 5.45 -9.44
CA GLY A 183 0.09 4.05 -9.86
C GLY A 183 1.32 3.39 -10.50
N GLY A 184 2.50 4.01 -10.38
CA GLY A 184 3.76 3.49 -10.91
C GLY A 184 4.36 2.36 -10.06
N PHE A 185 5.38 1.69 -10.62
CA PHE A 185 6.08 0.62 -9.93
C PHE A 185 6.75 1.13 -8.64
N SER A 186 6.56 0.40 -7.54
CA SER A 186 7.15 0.73 -6.22
C SER A 186 8.35 -0.17 -5.94
N ASP A 187 9.52 0.45 -5.79
CA ASP A 187 10.80 -0.19 -5.49
C ASP A 187 11.24 0.05 -4.04
N GLU A 188 12.47 -0.32 -3.70
CA GLU A 188 13.10 -0.11 -2.39
C GLU A 188 13.20 1.39 -2.02
N LYS A 189 13.28 2.29 -3.02
CA LYS A 189 13.33 3.74 -2.81
C LYS A 189 11.96 4.33 -2.49
N SER A 190 10.85 3.64 -2.79
CA SER A 190 9.52 3.97 -2.26
C SER A 190 9.47 3.83 -0.74
N ASP A 191 10.06 2.77 -0.19
CA ASP A 191 10.14 2.55 1.25
C ASP A 191 10.98 3.63 1.96
N ILE A 192 12.10 4.06 1.33
CA ILE A 192 12.94 5.16 1.80
C ILE A 192 12.14 6.48 1.89
N TYR A 193 11.25 6.74 0.92
CA TYR A 193 10.36 7.90 0.96
C TYR A 193 9.38 7.83 2.13
N SER A 194 8.65 6.72 2.28
CA SER A 194 7.69 6.51 3.39
C SER A 194 8.37 6.58 4.76
N MET A 195 9.63 6.14 4.87
CA MET A 195 10.44 6.30 6.07
C MET A 195 10.82 7.76 6.35
N GLY A 196 11.10 8.56 5.32
CA GLY A 196 11.29 10.02 5.44
C GLY A 196 10.06 10.74 5.97
N ILE A 197 8.87 10.40 5.48
CA ILE A 197 7.60 10.92 6.01
C ILE A 197 7.38 10.48 7.47
N THR A 198 7.66 9.22 7.78
CA THR A 198 7.57 8.67 9.15
C THR A 198 8.50 9.41 10.12
N LEU A 199 9.72 9.77 9.67
CA LEU A 199 10.64 10.64 10.42
C LEU A 199 10.08 12.05 10.64
N PHE A 200 9.48 12.65 9.61
CA PHE A 200 8.86 13.98 9.73
C PHE A 200 7.76 14.00 10.80
N GLU A 201 6.86 13.01 10.81
CA GLU A 201 5.79 12.93 11.83
C GLU A 201 6.37 12.65 13.23
N MET A 202 7.38 11.78 13.37
CA MET A 202 8.04 11.57 14.66
C MET A 202 8.62 12.87 15.23
N LEU A 203 9.21 13.72 14.39
CA LEU A 203 9.89 14.96 14.81
C LEU A 203 8.92 16.13 15.08
N THR A 204 7.81 16.21 14.35
CA THR A 204 6.89 17.37 14.36
C THR A 204 5.52 17.12 14.98
N GLY A 205 5.16 15.85 15.20
CA GLY A 205 3.82 15.42 15.62
C GLY A 205 2.75 15.44 14.53
N ARG A 206 3.09 15.84 13.29
CA ARG A 206 2.13 16.01 12.18
C ARG A 206 2.67 15.39 10.89
N VAL A 207 1.76 14.96 10.00
CA VAL A 207 2.14 14.57 8.63
C VAL A 207 2.45 15.81 7.79
N PRO A 208 3.37 15.75 6.80
CA PRO A 208 3.74 16.92 6.00
C PRO A 208 2.65 17.33 5.00
N PHE A 209 1.85 16.36 4.53
CA PHE A 209 0.76 16.59 3.58
C PHE A 209 -0.57 16.10 4.16
N ASN A 210 -1.53 17.00 4.20
CA ASN A 210 -2.90 16.76 4.65
C ASN A 210 -3.91 17.45 3.69
N GLY A 211 -5.14 16.98 3.69
CA GLY A 211 -6.24 17.47 2.85
C GLY A 211 -7.47 16.58 2.92
N ASP A 212 -8.61 17.09 2.46
CA ASP A 212 -9.94 16.54 2.74
C ASP A 212 -10.26 15.26 1.95
N THR A 213 -9.47 14.98 0.90
CA THR A 213 -9.58 13.75 0.11
C THR A 213 -8.23 13.05 -0.01
N THR A 214 -8.28 11.71 -0.12
CA THR A 214 -7.09 10.89 -0.38
C THR A 214 -6.40 11.29 -1.68
N VAL A 215 -7.17 11.64 -2.71
CA VAL A 215 -6.64 12.13 -4.01
C VAL A 215 -5.88 13.44 -3.84
N ALA A 216 -6.40 14.41 -3.07
CA ALA A 216 -5.69 15.65 -2.79
C ALA A 216 -4.36 15.39 -2.07
N ILE A 217 -4.32 14.53 -1.05
CA ILE A 217 -3.08 14.16 -0.35
C ILE A 217 -2.09 13.50 -1.31
N ALA A 218 -2.55 12.60 -2.18
CA ALA A 218 -1.71 11.94 -3.19
C ALA A 218 -1.12 12.96 -4.20
N ILE A 219 -1.90 13.95 -4.63
CA ILE A 219 -1.43 15.05 -5.48
C ILE A 219 -0.35 15.87 -4.78
N LYS A 220 -0.47 16.16 -3.48
CA LYS A 220 0.59 16.84 -2.71
C LYS A 220 1.88 16.02 -2.63
N HIS A 221 1.79 14.69 -2.42
CA HIS A 221 2.96 13.81 -2.54
C HIS A 221 3.60 13.85 -3.93
N ILE A 222 2.82 14.04 -5.01
CA ILE A 222 3.32 14.16 -6.39
C ILE A 222 3.93 15.54 -6.68
N GLN A 223 3.30 16.64 -6.24
CA GLN A 223 3.56 18.01 -6.72
C GLN A 223 4.18 18.91 -5.65
N ASP A 224 3.48 19.17 -4.54
CA ASP A 224 3.85 20.17 -3.51
C ASP A 224 5.30 20.00 -2.99
N PRO A 225 6.07 21.08 -2.77
CA PRO A 225 7.38 20.97 -2.12
C PRO A 225 7.24 20.39 -0.71
N MET A 226 8.25 19.62 -0.28
CA MET A 226 8.31 19.12 1.09
C MET A 226 8.48 20.30 2.06
N PRO A 227 7.61 20.46 3.08
CA PRO A 227 7.77 21.48 4.11
C PRO A 227 9.06 21.29 4.90
N LEU A 228 9.72 22.39 5.29
CA LEU A 228 10.93 22.32 6.12
C LEU A 228 10.55 21.90 7.55
N LEU A 229 11.45 21.16 8.21
CA LEU A 229 11.25 20.69 9.58
C LEU A 229 11.42 21.84 10.58
N ARG A 230 12.36 22.73 10.29
CA ARG A 230 12.74 23.85 11.16
C ARG A 230 11.70 24.98 11.20
N ASP A 231 10.78 25.03 10.23
CA ASP A 231 9.60 25.91 10.26
C ASP A 231 8.61 25.53 11.37
N PHE A 232 8.53 24.23 11.70
CA PHE A 232 7.65 23.71 12.76
C PHE A 232 8.38 23.52 14.10
N VAL A 233 9.66 23.17 14.05
CA VAL A 233 10.51 22.90 15.22
C VAL A 233 11.93 23.42 14.95
N PRO A 234 12.23 24.70 15.27
CA PRO A 234 13.54 25.31 15.01
C PRO A 234 14.73 24.61 15.70
N GLU A 235 14.45 23.82 16.74
CA GLU A 235 15.40 22.99 17.51
C GLU A 235 15.98 21.81 16.71
N ILE A 236 15.41 21.46 15.55
CA ILE A 236 15.88 20.31 14.76
C ILE A 236 17.23 20.62 14.10
N PRO A 237 18.27 19.79 14.32
CA PRO A 237 19.58 19.99 13.71
C PRO A 237 19.53 19.86 12.18
N GLN A 238 20.33 20.66 11.47
CA GLN A 238 20.31 20.71 10.01
C GLN A 238 20.64 19.36 9.36
N SER A 239 21.50 18.54 9.98
CA SER A 239 21.80 17.18 9.50
C SER A 239 20.54 16.30 9.39
N VAL A 240 19.63 16.41 10.36
CA VAL A 240 18.38 15.62 10.44
C VAL A 240 17.35 16.12 9.43
N GLU A 241 17.26 17.44 9.26
CA GLU A 241 16.44 18.03 8.20
C GLU A 241 16.91 17.60 6.81
N ASN A 242 18.22 17.65 6.55
CA ASN A 242 18.79 17.21 5.28
C ASN A 242 18.48 15.73 4.99
N ILE A 243 18.57 14.84 6.00
CA ILE A 243 18.22 13.41 5.86
C ILE A 243 16.77 13.25 5.40
N VAL A 244 15.82 13.92 6.07
CA VAL A 244 14.39 13.84 5.70
C VAL A 244 14.13 14.45 4.33
N MET A 245 14.75 15.58 3.99
CA MET A 245 14.64 16.21 2.68
C MET A 245 15.25 15.35 1.55
N LYS A 246 16.30 14.56 1.83
CA LYS A 246 16.86 13.58 0.89
C LYS A 246 15.95 12.36 0.73
N CYS A 247 15.39 11.81 1.81
CA CYS A 247 14.40 10.72 1.72
C CYS A 247 13.16 11.11 0.91
N THR A 248 12.67 12.34 1.07
CA THR A 248 11.40 12.82 0.49
C THR A 248 11.54 13.45 -0.91
N GLN A 249 12.67 13.24 -1.61
CA GLN A 249 12.84 13.70 -2.98
C GLN A 249 11.81 13.10 -3.94
N LYS A 250 11.27 13.93 -4.84
CA LYS A 250 10.19 13.55 -5.76
C LYS A 250 10.63 12.47 -6.77
N SER A 251 11.84 12.57 -7.31
CA SER A 251 12.48 11.49 -8.09
C SER A 251 13.15 10.48 -7.14
N PRO A 252 12.93 9.16 -7.33
CA PRO A 252 13.62 8.10 -6.59
C PRO A 252 15.15 8.19 -6.67
N ASP A 253 15.71 8.58 -7.82
CA ASP A 253 17.16 8.60 -8.07
C ASP A 253 17.89 9.70 -7.28
N ARG A 254 17.14 10.68 -6.75
CA ARG A 254 17.67 11.73 -5.86
C ARG A 254 17.59 11.37 -4.37
N ARG A 255 16.99 10.22 -4.03
CA ARG A 255 16.93 9.69 -2.64
C ARG A 255 18.24 8.96 -2.30
N TYR A 256 18.28 8.40 -1.09
CA TYR A 256 19.25 7.34 -0.78
C TYR A 256 19.01 6.13 -1.70
N GLN A 257 20.09 5.46 -2.12
CA GLN A 257 19.98 4.32 -3.05
C GLN A 257 19.71 2.99 -2.33
N CYS A 258 20.06 2.89 -1.05
CA CYS A 258 19.69 1.81 -0.15
C CYS A 258 19.52 2.31 1.29
N MET A 259 18.92 1.49 2.17
CA MET A 259 18.77 1.81 3.59
C MET A 259 20.12 1.98 4.31
N SER A 260 21.19 1.31 3.86
CA SER A 260 22.52 1.38 4.48
C SER A 260 23.11 2.80 4.50
N GLU A 261 22.95 3.54 3.39
CA GLU A 261 23.37 4.95 3.31
C GLU A 261 22.60 5.82 4.31
N MET A 262 21.27 5.62 4.42
CA MET A 262 20.40 6.35 5.34
C MET A 262 20.75 6.05 6.80
N ILE A 263 21.06 4.78 7.11
CA ILE A 263 21.53 4.35 8.43
C ILE A 263 22.88 4.99 8.79
N ALA A 264 23.79 5.17 7.81
CA ALA A 264 25.06 5.83 8.03
C ALA A 264 24.89 7.32 8.37
N ASP A 265 24.09 8.06 7.59
CA ASP A 265 23.81 9.48 7.88
C ASP A 265 23.03 9.67 9.19
N LEU A 266 22.06 8.79 9.51
CA LEU A 266 21.36 8.78 10.80
C LEU A 266 22.33 8.53 11.98
N LYS A 267 23.26 7.58 11.86
CA LYS A 267 24.32 7.37 12.86
C LYS A 267 25.25 8.57 12.97
N CYS A 268 25.55 9.25 11.87
CA CYS A 268 26.39 10.45 11.85
C CYS A 268 25.73 11.63 12.58
N SER A 269 24.47 11.96 12.25
CA SER A 269 23.68 13.02 12.92
C SER A 269 23.49 12.80 14.43
N LEU A 270 23.50 11.55 14.90
CA LEU A 270 23.45 11.21 16.32
C LEU A 270 24.74 11.56 17.08
N ILE A 271 25.88 11.60 16.38
CA ILE A 271 27.22 11.90 16.92
C ILE A 271 27.57 13.38 16.72
N ASN A 272 27.25 13.94 15.56
CA ASN A 272 27.47 15.33 15.19
C ASN A 272 26.19 15.94 14.58
N PRO A 273 25.33 16.58 15.39
CA PRO A 273 24.08 17.19 14.92
C PRO A 273 24.26 18.28 13.86
N ASP A 274 25.41 18.96 13.87
CA ASP A 274 25.75 20.05 12.93
C ASP A 274 26.50 19.54 11.67
N ALA A 275 26.55 18.22 11.47
CA ALA A 275 27.22 17.63 10.31
C ALA A 275 26.55 18.04 8.98
N VAL A 276 27.37 18.50 8.02
CA VAL A 276 26.93 18.85 6.67
C VAL A 276 26.81 17.57 5.82
N ILE A 277 25.83 16.74 6.16
CA ILE A 277 25.50 15.47 5.49
C ILE A 277 24.18 15.56 4.73
N ALA A 278 23.84 14.50 3.98
CA ALA A 278 22.57 14.35 3.25
C ALA A 278 22.17 15.50 2.31
N GLN A 279 23.12 16.36 1.88
CA GLN A 279 22.81 17.51 1.05
C GLN A 279 22.20 17.11 -0.31
N VAL A 280 20.94 17.52 -0.51
CA VAL A 280 20.28 17.46 -1.81
C VAL A 280 20.88 18.55 -2.71
N LYS A 281 21.43 18.16 -3.86
CA LYS A 281 21.87 19.14 -4.87
C LYS A 281 20.65 19.95 -5.36
N PRO A 282 20.77 21.28 -5.55
CA PRO A 282 19.76 22.09 -6.20
C PRO A 282 19.38 21.51 -7.56
N GLU A 283 18.19 21.87 -8.05
CA GLU A 283 17.76 21.49 -9.39
C GLU A 283 18.57 22.27 -10.42
N GLU A 284 19.54 21.60 -11.05
CA GLU A 284 20.07 22.05 -12.33
C GLU A 284 18.91 22.04 -13.33
N ASP A 285 18.50 23.24 -13.74
CA ASP A 285 17.25 23.54 -14.45
C ASP A 285 17.36 23.21 -15.94
N THR A 286 17.78 21.98 -16.26
CA THR A 286 18.19 21.46 -17.57
C THR A 286 17.08 21.41 -18.62
N GLY A 287 15.88 21.90 -18.31
CA GLY A 287 14.73 21.97 -19.20
C GLY A 287 14.08 23.36 -19.33
N LYS A 288 14.57 24.41 -18.67
CA LYS A 288 13.97 25.76 -18.76
C LYS A 288 14.94 26.79 -19.32
N THR A 289 14.62 27.28 -20.52
CA THR A 289 15.35 28.36 -21.20
C THR A 289 15.26 29.67 -20.41
N LYS A 290 16.28 29.96 -19.59
CA LYS A 290 16.39 31.23 -18.86
C LYS A 290 16.83 32.35 -19.81
N ILE A 291 15.93 33.30 -20.06
CA ILE A 291 16.24 34.54 -20.74
C ILE A 291 17.13 35.37 -19.81
N MET A 292 18.38 35.62 -20.20
CA MET A 292 19.26 36.52 -19.46
C MET A 292 18.80 37.98 -19.62
N PRO A 293 18.65 38.76 -18.52
CA PRO A 293 18.52 40.21 -18.63
C PRO A 293 19.82 40.81 -19.19
N ASN A 294 19.70 41.72 -20.14
CA ASN A 294 20.83 42.22 -20.92
C ASN A 294 21.44 43.50 -20.30
N SER A 295 22.28 43.34 -19.28
CA SER A 295 23.14 44.41 -18.74
C SER A 295 24.62 43.96 -18.66
N ASP A 296 25.51 44.95 -18.52
CA ASP A 296 26.93 44.79 -18.14
C ASP A 296 27.86 44.09 -19.15
N ARG A 297 27.92 44.65 -20.38
CA ARG A 297 28.99 44.38 -21.37
C ARG A 297 30.21 45.31 -21.24
N VAL A 298 30.97 45.20 -20.15
CA VAL A 298 32.40 45.61 -20.06
C VAL A 298 33.08 44.83 -18.91
N ALA A 299 34.34 44.39 -18.98
CA ALA A 299 35.39 44.63 -19.97
C ALA A 299 36.27 43.38 -20.22
N SER A 300 37.22 43.51 -21.14
CA SER A 300 38.12 42.49 -21.68
C SER A 300 39.12 41.84 -20.69
N ILE A 301 39.52 40.60 -20.99
CA ILE A 301 40.94 40.20 -21.14
C ILE A 301 41.06 39.04 -22.17
N SER A 302 42.25 38.83 -22.73
CA SER A 302 42.50 38.23 -24.05
C SER A 302 42.74 36.70 -24.08
N VAL A 303 42.37 36.07 -25.21
CA VAL A 303 42.94 34.81 -25.71
C VAL A 303 43.42 35.02 -27.16
N PRO A 304 44.64 34.58 -27.55
CA PRO A 304 45.16 34.71 -28.91
C PRO A 304 44.54 33.71 -29.91
N PRO A 305 44.68 33.92 -31.24
CA PRO A 305 43.63 33.55 -32.20
C PRO A 305 43.76 32.17 -32.83
N VAL A 306 42.60 31.63 -33.25
CA VAL A 306 42.48 30.69 -34.37
C VAL A 306 41.76 31.43 -35.51
N LEU A 307 42.43 31.50 -36.66
CA LEU A 307 41.94 31.99 -37.96
C LEU A 307 42.58 31.06 -39.02
N ASN A 308 42.00 30.76 -40.17
CA ASN A 308 40.75 31.21 -40.81
C ASN A 308 40.33 30.08 -41.81
N THR A 309 39.07 29.78 -42.10
CA THR A 309 38.21 30.27 -43.23
C THR A 309 37.19 29.13 -43.52
N VAL A 310 35.99 29.28 -44.10
CA VAL A 310 35.12 30.40 -44.50
C VAL A 310 33.68 29.82 -44.63
N TRP A 311 32.63 30.62 -44.42
CA TRP A 311 31.24 30.22 -44.73
C TRP A 311 30.83 30.70 -46.14
N GLU A 312 29.99 29.91 -46.81
CA GLU A 312 28.99 30.41 -47.77
C GLU A 312 27.62 29.82 -47.43
N ASP A 313 26.56 30.61 -47.57
CA ASP A 313 25.20 30.24 -47.20
C ASP A 313 24.49 29.36 -48.25
N LYS A 314 23.73 28.36 -47.78
CA LYS A 314 22.45 27.97 -48.43
C LYS A 314 21.47 27.26 -47.50
N ILE A 315 20.29 27.87 -47.45
CA ILE A 315 18.95 27.37 -47.12
C ILE A 315 18.82 25.83 -47.08
N PRO A 316 18.33 25.23 -45.98
CA PRO A 316 17.99 23.81 -45.95
C PRO A 316 16.73 23.51 -46.78
N GLN A 317 16.80 22.49 -47.64
CA GLN A 317 15.62 21.82 -48.20
C GLN A 317 15.41 20.46 -47.52
N LYS A 318 14.22 19.87 -47.69
CA LYS A 318 13.93 18.52 -47.22
C LYS A 318 14.91 17.51 -47.81
N GLU A 319 15.49 16.67 -46.97
CA GLU A 319 16.05 15.39 -47.43
C GLU A 319 14.96 14.31 -47.32
N THR A 320 14.73 13.63 -48.44
CA THR A 320 13.97 12.39 -48.53
C THR A 320 14.85 11.22 -48.09
N TYR A 321 14.26 10.18 -47.50
CA TYR A 321 14.97 8.92 -47.28
C TYR A 321 15.37 8.29 -48.62
N ALA A 322 16.52 7.61 -48.65
CA ALA A 322 17.01 6.90 -49.83
C ALA A 322 16.32 5.54 -50.01
N ASP A 323 16.17 5.12 -51.28
CA ASP A 323 15.56 3.84 -51.63
C ASP A 323 16.52 2.66 -51.38
N GLU A 324 15.96 1.46 -51.12
CA GLU A 324 16.71 0.29 -50.65
C GLU A 324 17.77 -0.27 -51.62
N ALA A 325 17.72 0.14 -52.90
CA ALA A 325 18.58 -0.39 -53.97
C ALA A 325 20.09 -0.05 -53.84
N ASP A 326 20.44 1.05 -53.17
CA ASP A 326 21.85 1.48 -53.04
C ASP A 326 22.59 0.80 -51.85
N LEU A 327 21.88 0.07 -50.98
CA LEU A 327 22.49 -0.61 -49.83
C LEU A 327 23.12 -1.98 -50.15
N GLU A 328 22.71 -2.63 -51.25
CA GLU A 328 23.22 -3.96 -51.63
C GLU A 328 24.58 -3.92 -52.38
N ALA A 329 25.15 -2.72 -52.61
CA ALA A 329 26.27 -2.52 -53.54
C ALA A 329 27.67 -2.40 -52.91
N MET A 330 27.86 -2.71 -51.62
CA MET A 330 29.14 -2.52 -50.92
C MET A 330 30.02 -3.79 -50.87
N PRO A 331 31.26 -3.78 -51.38
CA PRO A 331 32.08 -5.00 -51.52
C PRO A 331 32.88 -5.37 -50.27
N ASP A 332 32.85 -6.65 -49.93
CA ASP A 332 33.45 -7.23 -48.73
C ASP A 332 34.99 -7.41 -48.85
N LEU A 333 35.78 -6.52 -48.23
CA LEU A 333 37.25 -6.58 -48.23
C LEU A 333 37.90 -6.05 -46.94
N ILE A 334 38.26 -6.95 -46.01
CA ILE A 334 39.56 -6.98 -45.30
C ILE A 334 39.70 -8.31 -44.52
N ALA A 335 40.87 -8.96 -44.60
CA ALA A 335 41.11 -10.28 -44.01
C ALA A 335 41.84 -10.23 -42.65
N PRO A 336 41.62 -11.19 -41.73
CA PRO A 336 42.10 -11.12 -40.35
C PRO A 336 43.57 -11.55 -40.16
N VAL A 337 44.36 -10.75 -39.40
CA VAL A 337 45.75 -11.05 -39.06
C VAL A 337 45.93 -11.39 -37.57
N LYS A 338 45.74 -12.67 -37.28
CA LYS A 338 46.40 -13.52 -36.26
C LYS A 338 47.27 -12.82 -35.20
N SER A 339 46.96 -13.07 -33.93
CA SER A 339 47.98 -13.48 -32.95
C SER A 339 47.75 -14.96 -32.58
N LYS A 340 48.81 -15.72 -32.27
CA LYS A 340 48.69 -17.16 -31.94
C LYS A 340 49.88 -17.68 -31.10
N ARG A 341 49.58 -18.19 -29.90
CA ARG A 341 50.19 -19.38 -29.24
C ARG A 341 49.38 -19.62 -27.95
N LYS A 342 48.59 -20.70 -27.90
CA LYS A 342 48.94 -22.09 -27.51
C LYS A 342 48.98 -22.25 -25.97
N SER A 343 48.36 -23.27 -25.38
CA SER A 343 47.72 -24.46 -25.98
C SER A 343 46.88 -25.29 -24.99
N ASN A 344 45.72 -25.80 -25.47
CA ASN A 344 45.16 -27.15 -25.24
C ASN A 344 44.78 -27.57 -23.78
N ASN A 345 43.76 -28.39 -23.50
CA ASN A 345 42.71 -29.05 -24.29
C ASN A 345 41.52 -29.44 -23.34
N TYR A 346 40.63 -30.35 -23.79
CA TYR A 346 39.43 -30.90 -23.12
C TYR A 346 38.23 -29.95 -23.24
N GLU A 347 37.31 -30.13 -24.19
CA GLU A 347 36.35 -31.24 -24.46
C GLU A 347 34.99 -30.99 -23.81
N GLU A 348 33.93 -31.25 -24.57
CA GLU A 348 32.66 -30.51 -24.50
C GLU A 348 31.49 -31.44 -24.92
N GLU A 349 30.68 -31.85 -23.96
CA GLU A 349 29.37 -32.49 -24.16
C GLU A 349 28.42 -31.86 -23.11
N ALA A 350 27.45 -31.03 -23.49
CA ALA A 350 26.20 -31.33 -24.20
C ALA A 350 25.14 -32.00 -23.31
N TYR A 351 24.08 -31.26 -22.97
CA TYR A 351 22.91 -31.76 -22.23
C TYR A 351 21.60 -31.09 -22.67
N GLU A 352 20.88 -31.81 -23.53
CA GLU A 352 19.43 -31.80 -23.80
C GLU A 352 18.99 -33.27 -23.65
N ASP A 353 17.77 -33.65 -23.25
CA ASP A 353 16.67 -32.93 -22.60
C ASP A 353 15.81 -33.96 -21.79
N PHE A 354 14.56 -33.62 -21.40
CA PHE A 354 13.60 -34.45 -20.65
C PHE A 354 13.39 -35.92 -21.11
N TYR A 355 12.93 -36.79 -20.18
CA TYR A 355 11.57 -37.42 -20.22
C TYR A 355 11.25 -38.21 -18.93
N TYR A 356 10.11 -38.91 -18.89
CA TYR A 356 9.33 -39.28 -17.67
C TYR A 356 9.23 -40.80 -17.39
N THR A 357 8.59 -41.14 -16.24
CA THR A 357 7.82 -42.38 -15.87
C THR A 357 8.49 -43.66 -15.28
N ASP A 358 7.69 -44.27 -14.38
CA ASP A 358 7.53 -45.68 -13.91
C ASP A 358 8.48 -46.42 -12.93
N ASP A 359 7.90 -46.68 -11.73
CA ASP A 359 7.64 -47.96 -11.04
C ASP A 359 8.72 -48.99 -10.56
N THR A 360 8.86 -49.03 -9.22
CA THR A 360 8.85 -50.21 -8.30
C THR A 360 9.83 -51.41 -8.42
N TYR A 361 10.54 -51.71 -7.29
CA TYR A 361 10.93 -53.04 -6.70
C TYR A 361 11.62 -54.12 -7.61
N TYR A 362 12.54 -55.01 -7.19
CA TYR A 362 13.09 -55.58 -5.93
C TYR A 362 14.67 -55.54 -5.95
N ASP A 363 15.52 -56.17 -5.12
CA ASP A 363 15.41 -57.19 -4.05
C ASP A 363 16.55 -57.07 -2.99
N ILE A 364 16.57 -57.94 -1.97
CA ILE A 364 17.67 -58.11 -0.99
C ILE A 364 17.93 -59.59 -0.68
N ILE A 365 19.18 -60.08 -0.83
CA ILE A 365 19.68 -61.43 -0.47
C ILE A 365 21.23 -61.41 -0.47
N GLU A 366 22.04 -62.04 0.39
CA GLU A 366 21.95 -62.39 1.83
C GLU A 366 23.38 -62.12 2.43
N GLU A 367 24.03 -62.73 3.45
CA GLU A 367 23.80 -63.89 4.34
C GLU A 367 24.47 -63.69 5.74
N LYS A 368 23.83 -64.23 6.81
CA LYS A 368 24.33 -65.01 8.01
C LYS A 368 25.77 -64.86 8.61
N PRO A 369 26.05 -65.40 9.84
CA PRO A 369 25.22 -65.62 11.06
C PRO A 369 25.97 -65.41 12.43
N GLU A 370 25.33 -65.84 13.55
CA GLU A 370 25.87 -66.17 14.92
C GLU A 370 26.02 -65.02 15.96
N LYS A 371 25.69 -65.16 17.28
CA LYS A 371 24.79 -66.07 18.04
C LYS A 371 24.51 -65.57 19.49
N ASN A 372 23.54 -66.19 20.18
CA ASN A 372 23.14 -66.08 21.61
C ASN A 372 22.41 -64.78 22.05
N SER A 373 21.22 -64.74 22.69
CA SER A 373 20.43 -65.63 23.59
C SER A 373 20.87 -65.59 25.08
N ILE A 374 20.02 -65.61 26.13
CA ILE A 374 18.61 -66.03 26.36
C ILE A 374 17.96 -65.02 27.36
N GLN A 375 16.68 -64.61 27.29
CA GLN A 375 15.50 -65.19 28.00
C GLN A 375 14.22 -64.32 27.81
N ARG A 376 13.06 -64.65 28.41
CA ARG A 376 11.97 -65.57 27.95
C ARG A 376 10.67 -65.27 28.75
N LYS A 377 9.48 -65.65 28.23
CA LYS A 377 8.10 -65.65 28.84
C LYS A 377 7.23 -64.39 28.70
N THR A 378 5.90 -64.44 28.46
CA THR A 378 5.03 -65.45 27.76
C THR A 378 3.64 -64.85 27.42
N ASN A 379 2.99 -65.40 26.40
CA ASN A 379 1.53 -65.51 26.19
C ASN A 379 0.62 -64.28 25.98
N LYS A 380 0.29 -64.07 24.69
CA LYS A 380 -1.06 -64.26 24.08
C LYS A 380 -2.31 -63.50 24.60
N THR A 381 -2.86 -62.75 23.63
CA THR A 381 -4.26 -62.68 23.14
C THR A 381 -5.36 -61.85 23.83
N SER A 382 -6.08 -61.16 22.94
CA SER A 382 -7.55 -60.96 22.85
C SER A 382 -8.28 -59.90 23.70
N SER A 383 -8.78 -58.91 22.96
CA SER A 383 -10.17 -58.41 22.97
C SER A 383 -10.73 -57.66 24.19
N SER A 384 -10.74 -56.34 24.05
CA SER A 384 -11.94 -55.48 24.08
C SER A 384 -12.75 -55.25 25.37
N SER A 385 -12.95 -53.95 25.60
CA SER A 385 -14.19 -53.29 26.02
C SER A 385 -14.41 -52.93 27.50
N ASN A 386 -15.22 -51.88 27.64
CA ASN A 386 -16.06 -51.51 28.78
C ASN A 386 -15.44 -50.92 30.07
N THR A 387 -15.54 -49.59 30.08
CA THR A 387 -16.40 -48.78 30.98
C THR A 387 -15.79 -48.04 32.17
N LYS A 388 -16.17 -46.74 32.18
CA LYS A 388 -16.63 -45.92 33.32
C LYS A 388 -15.63 -45.57 34.43
N LYS A 389 -15.57 -44.25 34.67
CA LYS A 389 -15.74 -43.53 35.96
C LYS A 389 -14.94 -44.01 37.20
N SER A 390 -14.38 -43.13 38.03
CA SER A 390 -14.24 -41.66 38.01
C SER A 390 -13.57 -41.17 39.31
N VAL A 391 -13.39 -39.85 39.45
CA VAL A 391 -13.48 -39.10 40.73
C VAL A 391 -12.27 -39.17 41.69
N LYS A 392 -11.61 -38.00 41.81
CA LYS A 392 -10.84 -37.42 42.93
C LYS A 392 -9.53 -38.12 43.35
N LYS A 393 -8.39 -37.41 43.50
CA LYS A 393 -8.03 -36.32 44.47
C LYS A 393 -8.01 -36.81 45.93
N PRO A 394 -7.15 -36.25 46.83
CA PRO A 394 -6.15 -35.19 46.63
C PRO A 394 -4.81 -35.35 47.43
N THR A 395 -3.96 -34.30 47.37
CA THR A 395 -3.00 -33.86 48.43
C THR A 395 -1.81 -34.77 48.78
N LYS A 396 -0.67 -34.30 49.35
CA LYS A 396 -0.09 -32.95 49.58
C LYS A 396 1.40 -33.13 49.94
N LYS A 397 2.24 -32.12 49.62
CA LYS A 397 3.46 -31.73 50.38
C LYS A 397 4.62 -32.78 50.43
N SER A 398 5.89 -32.42 50.70
CA SER A 398 6.57 -31.10 50.66
C SER A 398 8.10 -31.20 50.81
N ALA A 399 8.79 -30.19 50.27
CA ALA A 399 9.91 -29.46 50.91
C ALA A 399 11.36 -30.03 50.95
N LYS A 400 12.26 -29.19 50.38
CA LYS A 400 13.51 -28.64 50.96
C LYS A 400 14.85 -29.43 50.88
N LYS A 401 15.83 -28.73 50.26
CA LYS A 401 17.23 -28.51 50.70
C LYS A 401 18.23 -29.70 50.63
N SER A 402 19.56 -29.51 50.50
CA SER A 402 20.37 -28.36 50.02
C SER A 402 21.88 -28.69 49.94
N ALA A 403 22.62 -27.91 49.12
CA ALA A 403 24.00 -27.43 49.34
C ALA A 403 25.27 -28.30 49.06
N ASN A 404 25.89 -28.07 47.89
CA ASN A 404 27.14 -27.29 47.65
C ASN A 404 28.55 -27.79 48.10
N LYS A 405 29.59 -27.25 47.41
CA LYS A 405 31.09 -27.38 47.55
C LYS A 405 31.79 -28.58 46.88
N SER A 406 33.08 -28.54 46.46
CA SER A 406 34.02 -27.45 46.05
C SER A 406 35.43 -28.00 45.69
N GLY A 407 36.16 -27.46 44.69
CA GLY A 407 37.63 -27.23 44.82
C GLY A 407 38.66 -27.63 43.72
N ASN A 408 39.29 -26.61 43.11
CA ASN A 408 40.75 -26.38 42.91
C ASN A 408 41.70 -27.10 41.89
N ASN A 409 42.27 -26.25 41.00
CA ASN A 409 43.72 -26.00 40.70
C ASN A 409 44.57 -26.72 39.61
N LYS A 410 44.86 -25.94 38.53
CA LYS A 410 46.20 -25.45 38.03
C LYS A 410 47.23 -26.32 37.24
N GLN A 411 47.82 -25.63 36.22
CA GLN A 411 49.22 -25.66 35.71
C GLN A 411 49.67 -26.85 34.80
N ASN A 412 50.56 -26.73 33.78
CA ASN A 412 51.19 -25.59 33.04
C ASN A 412 51.87 -26.06 31.70
N THR A 413 52.49 -25.13 30.92
CA THR A 413 53.46 -25.29 29.78
C THR A 413 52.96 -25.90 28.44
N LYS A 414 53.03 -25.22 27.27
CA LYS A 414 54.14 -24.86 26.31
C LYS A 414 54.65 -26.07 25.47
N THR A 415 55.02 -25.99 24.16
CA THR A 415 56.04 -25.10 23.54
C THR A 415 56.14 -25.21 21.97
N ARG A 416 56.26 -24.08 21.20
CA ARG A 416 56.95 -23.88 19.85
C ARG A 416 56.50 -24.62 18.55
N GLN A 417 56.89 -24.24 17.31
CA GLN A 417 57.15 -22.94 16.60
C GLN A 417 57.47 -23.12 15.07
N ASN A 418 57.32 -22.02 14.27
CA ASN A 418 57.98 -21.66 12.97
C ASN A 418 57.35 -22.07 11.60
N LYS A 419 57.60 -21.36 10.46
CA LYS A 419 57.73 -19.89 10.13
C LYS A 419 57.90 -19.68 8.59
N SER A 420 57.84 -18.41 8.13
CA SER A 420 58.36 -17.84 6.84
C SER A 420 57.45 -17.91 5.58
N THR A 421 57.38 -16.94 4.64
CA THR A 421 57.82 -15.51 4.60
C THR A 421 57.08 -14.67 3.53
N VAL A 422 56.64 -13.45 3.89
CA VAL A 422 56.68 -12.12 3.19
C VAL A 422 56.75 -12.11 1.63
N THR A 423 55.87 -11.40 0.90
CA THR A 423 55.96 -9.94 0.58
C THR A 423 54.61 -9.32 0.15
N SER A 424 54.53 -7.98 0.08
CA SER A 424 53.32 -7.14 0.17
C SER A 424 52.66 -6.67 -1.13
N ASN A 425 51.35 -6.38 -1.06
CA ASN A 425 50.83 -5.04 -1.39
C ASN A 425 49.54 -4.71 -0.60
N LYS A 426 49.08 -3.44 -0.62
CA LYS A 426 47.98 -2.94 0.23
C LYS A 426 46.59 -3.02 -0.40
N THR A 427 45.62 -3.43 0.41
CA THR A 427 44.18 -3.10 0.30
C THR A 427 43.72 -2.58 1.67
N TYR A 428 42.65 -1.78 1.72
CA TYR A 428 42.04 -1.31 2.98
C TYR A 428 40.75 -2.08 3.23
N ASP A 429 40.80 -3.08 4.12
CA ASP A 429 39.61 -3.83 4.57
C ASP A 429 39.01 -3.21 5.83
N TYR A 430 37.69 -3.31 5.92
CA TYR A 430 36.89 -2.91 7.09
C TYR A 430 36.82 -4.09 8.07
N TYR A 431 36.94 -3.82 9.38
CA TYR A 431 36.82 -4.87 10.40
C TYR A 431 35.39 -4.91 10.98
N GLU A 432 34.77 -6.08 10.91
CA GLU A 432 33.67 -6.45 11.82
C GLU A 432 34.27 -6.91 13.16
N GLU A 433 33.69 -6.49 14.29
CA GLU A 433 34.04 -7.03 15.62
C GLU A 433 32.89 -7.86 16.19
N ASP A 434 33.03 -9.19 16.11
CA ASP A 434 32.20 -10.15 16.84
C ASP A 434 32.39 -10.02 18.35
N TYR A 435 31.34 -9.63 19.08
CA TYR A 435 31.31 -9.65 20.56
C TYR A 435 30.53 -10.85 21.12
N ALA A 436 31.09 -12.03 20.93
CA ALA A 436 30.79 -13.17 21.79
C ALA A 436 31.53 -13.00 23.14
N GLN A 437 30.81 -12.94 24.27
CA GLN A 437 31.41 -12.97 25.60
C GLN A 437 30.72 -13.98 26.53
N GLU A 438 31.37 -15.13 26.70
CA GLU A 438 31.13 -16.01 27.84
C GLU A 438 31.71 -15.42 29.14
N THR A 439 31.22 -15.94 30.27
CA THR A 439 31.45 -15.40 31.61
C THR A 439 32.86 -15.64 32.16
N VAL A 440 33.50 -14.61 32.75
CA VAL A 440 34.51 -14.82 33.81
C VAL A 440 34.28 -13.83 34.97
N ASN A 441 34.29 -14.37 36.19
CA ASN A 441 34.03 -13.66 37.44
C ASN A 441 35.30 -13.03 38.05
N ARG A 442 35.22 -11.78 38.55
CA ARG A 442 36.18 -11.21 39.50
C ARG A 442 35.50 -10.38 40.60
N GLN A 443 35.90 -10.64 41.84
CA GLN A 443 35.54 -9.85 43.02
C GLN A 443 36.67 -8.87 43.42
N ASN A 444 36.32 -7.97 44.36
CA ASN A 444 37.18 -7.22 45.29
C ASN A 444 37.78 -5.85 44.87
N VAL A 445 36.98 -4.81 45.16
CA VAL A 445 37.25 -3.79 46.21
C VAL A 445 38.41 -2.79 46.00
N ARG A 446 38.03 -1.53 45.67
CA ARG A 446 38.11 -0.32 46.53
C ARG A 446 37.27 0.82 45.89
N GLU A 447 36.31 1.47 46.59
CA GLU A 447 36.46 2.53 47.62
C GLU A 447 36.89 3.86 46.94
N SER A 448 36.12 4.96 46.87
CA SER A 448 35.23 5.66 47.84
C SER A 448 34.11 6.50 47.15
N THR A 449 32.80 6.34 47.42
CA THR A 449 31.90 7.03 48.41
C THR A 449 31.66 8.55 48.26
N TYR A 450 30.42 8.92 47.86
CA TYR A 450 29.55 10.06 48.27
C TYR A 450 28.22 9.86 47.50
N ASP A 451 27.05 9.42 48.00
CA ASP A 451 26.40 9.34 49.32
C ASP A 451 25.32 10.44 49.56
N TYR A 452 24.30 10.12 50.37
CA TYR A 452 22.93 10.70 50.46
C TYR A 452 21.94 10.31 49.34
N ASP A 453 20.71 9.86 49.62
CA ASP A 453 20.22 9.05 50.76
C ASP A 453 18.86 8.41 50.40
N GLU A 454 18.56 7.21 50.93
CA GLU A 454 17.20 6.63 50.95
C GLU A 454 16.64 6.70 52.37
N ASP A 455 15.48 7.35 52.58
CA ASP A 455 14.71 7.15 53.81
C ASP A 455 13.22 7.56 53.66
N PHE A 456 12.29 6.60 53.55
CA PHE A 456 11.49 6.15 54.70
C PHE A 456 10.50 5.02 54.36
N GLU A 457 10.06 4.29 55.39
CA GLU A 457 9.17 3.12 55.27
C GLU A 457 7.66 3.42 55.14
N ARG A 458 6.96 2.51 54.43
CA ARG A 458 5.57 2.04 54.64
C ARG A 458 4.44 3.05 54.90
N ASN A 459 3.40 2.96 54.07
CA ASN A 459 2.06 2.71 54.61
C ASN A 459 1.20 1.82 53.69
N TYR A 460 0.36 0.95 54.27
CA TYR A 460 -0.58 0.08 53.56
C TYR A 460 -2.00 0.65 53.70
N GLY A 461 -2.37 1.55 52.80
CA GLY A 461 -3.72 2.13 52.74
C GLY A 461 -4.58 1.51 51.64
N LYS A 462 -5.70 0.89 52.01
CA LYS A 462 -6.77 0.58 51.04
C LYS A 462 -7.42 1.87 50.55
N ASN A 463 -7.89 1.87 49.30
CA ASN A 463 -9.31 2.04 48.99
C ASN A 463 -9.63 1.52 47.58
N GLU A 464 -10.79 0.88 47.44
CA GLU A 464 -11.31 0.31 46.19
C GLU A 464 -12.46 1.21 45.69
N TYR A 465 -12.32 1.83 44.51
CA TYR A 465 -13.41 2.40 43.68
C TYR A 465 -12.86 2.68 42.27
N ASP A 466 -13.63 2.59 41.18
CA ASP A 466 -14.71 1.65 40.83
C ASP A 466 -14.73 1.54 39.29
N TYR A 467 -15.00 0.36 38.73
CA TYR A 467 -14.93 0.15 37.27
C TYR A 467 -16.32 0.27 36.63
N ASN A 468 -16.63 1.45 36.08
CA ASN A 468 -17.90 1.75 35.41
C ASN A 468 -17.85 1.37 33.90
N PRO A 469 -18.54 0.31 33.43
CA PRO A 469 -18.42 -0.20 32.06
C PRO A 469 -19.31 0.56 31.05
N LYS A 470 -19.26 1.90 31.05
CA LYS A 470 -20.09 2.77 30.17
C LYS A 470 -19.30 3.67 29.21
N ALA A 471 -18.00 3.47 29.07
CA ALA A 471 -17.10 4.34 28.29
C ALA A 471 -17.13 4.16 26.76
N GLU A 472 -18.14 3.47 26.19
CA GLU A 472 -18.21 3.19 24.73
C GLU A 472 -19.19 4.09 23.95
N GLY A 473 -19.89 5.03 24.60
CA GLY A 473 -20.80 5.97 23.92
C GLY A 473 -20.16 7.25 23.38
N PHE A 474 -18.92 7.57 23.80
CA PHE A 474 -18.37 8.93 23.70
C PHE A 474 -17.63 9.23 22.38
N THR A 475 -17.15 8.21 21.68
CA THR A 475 -16.31 8.36 20.48
C THR A 475 -17.13 8.53 19.20
N THR A 476 -18.24 7.81 19.06
CA THR A 476 -19.10 7.83 17.86
C THR A 476 -19.75 9.20 17.63
N VAL A 477 -20.07 9.91 18.71
CA VAL A 477 -20.68 11.25 18.66
C VAL A 477 -19.70 12.27 18.07
N LEU A 478 -18.45 12.28 18.53
CA LEU A 478 -17.40 13.17 18.02
C LEU A 478 -17.17 13.03 16.51
N THR A 479 -17.28 11.82 15.94
CA THR A 479 -17.13 11.60 14.50
C THR A 479 -18.27 12.16 13.65
N VAL A 480 -19.49 12.27 14.19
CA VAL A 480 -20.63 12.86 13.46
C VAL A 480 -20.53 14.39 13.48
N ILE A 481 -20.18 14.98 14.62
CA ILE A 481 -20.01 16.44 14.78
C ILE A 481 -18.96 16.97 13.80
N ALA A 482 -17.81 16.28 13.67
CA ALA A 482 -16.75 16.64 12.74
C ALA A 482 -17.19 16.65 11.26
N ALA A 483 -18.06 15.72 10.85
CA ALA A 483 -18.57 15.65 9.49
C ALA A 483 -19.53 16.81 9.16
N VAL A 484 -20.41 17.16 10.10
CA VAL A 484 -21.34 18.30 9.96
C VAL A 484 -20.58 19.63 9.86
N ILE A 485 -19.53 19.82 10.67
CA ILE A 485 -18.68 21.02 10.64
C ILE A 485 -18.07 21.26 9.25
N VAL A 486 -17.50 20.22 8.63
CA VAL A 486 -16.92 20.33 7.27
C VAL A 486 -17.98 20.69 6.22
N GLY A 487 -19.20 20.16 6.34
CA GLY A 487 -20.32 20.52 5.46
C GLY A 487 -20.70 22.00 5.55
N CYS A 488 -20.88 22.53 6.77
CA CYS A 488 -21.22 23.95 6.97
C CYS A 488 -20.10 24.90 6.49
N ILE A 489 -18.83 24.53 6.68
CA ILE A 489 -17.67 25.32 6.19
C ILE A 489 -17.68 25.41 4.66
N LEU A 490 -17.94 24.31 3.95
CA LEU A 490 -18.05 24.31 2.49
C LEU A 490 -19.22 25.18 1.99
N LEU A 491 -20.38 25.12 2.64
CA LEU A 491 -21.53 25.97 2.31
C LEU A 491 -21.25 27.47 2.53
N TYR A 492 -20.52 27.83 3.60
CA TYR A 492 -20.11 29.21 3.87
C TYR A 492 -19.23 29.78 2.75
N PHE A 493 -18.24 29.02 2.27
CA PHE A 493 -17.38 29.46 1.16
C PHE A 493 -18.13 29.56 -0.18
N VAL A 494 -19.14 28.73 -0.44
CA VAL A 494 -20.02 28.87 -1.61
C VAL A 494 -20.91 30.12 -1.51
N GLY A 495 -21.37 30.47 -0.30
CA GLY A 495 -22.11 31.72 -0.04
C GLY A 495 -21.25 32.98 -0.28
N GLN A 496 -19.99 32.98 0.17
CA GLN A 496 -19.00 34.02 -0.15
C GLN A 496 -18.78 34.17 -1.67
N ALA A 497 -18.58 33.05 -2.38
CA ALA A 497 -18.30 33.05 -3.82
C ALA A 497 -19.48 33.48 -4.72
N THR A 498 -20.71 33.52 -4.19
CA THR A 498 -21.94 33.84 -4.95
C THR A 498 -22.54 35.21 -4.63
N GLY A 499 -21.98 35.96 -3.67
CA GLY A 499 -22.35 37.35 -3.40
C GLY A 499 -23.74 37.56 -2.75
N MET A 500 -24.36 36.51 -2.21
CA MET A 500 -25.77 36.56 -1.78
C MET A 500 -26.07 37.33 -0.48
N PHE A 501 -25.09 38.02 0.13
CA PHE A 501 -25.23 38.69 1.44
C PHE A 501 -25.36 40.22 1.41
N GLU A 502 -25.56 40.84 0.24
CA GLU A 502 -25.57 42.31 0.10
C GLU A 502 -26.90 43.02 0.47
N GLN A 503 -27.59 42.63 1.56
CA GLN A 503 -28.70 43.45 2.07
C GLN A 503 -29.06 43.32 3.56
N ILE A 504 -28.36 44.10 4.41
CA ILE A 504 -28.89 44.90 5.54
C ILE A 504 -27.80 45.94 5.88
N GLY A 505 -28.16 47.23 5.94
CA GLY A 505 -27.21 48.34 5.69
C GLY A 505 -26.29 48.77 6.84
N GLY A 506 -25.30 49.65 6.60
CA GLY A 506 -24.91 50.21 5.29
C GLY A 506 -24.10 51.51 5.35
N ALA A 507 -23.79 52.05 4.16
CA ALA A 507 -23.01 53.25 3.83
C ALA A 507 -21.45 53.14 3.97
N PRO A 508 -20.66 53.83 3.12
CA PRO A 508 -19.35 53.30 2.71
C PRO A 508 -18.13 54.24 2.92
N LEU A 509 -16.94 53.64 2.94
CA LEU A 509 -15.68 54.34 2.60
C LEU A 509 -14.88 53.50 1.59
N HIS A 510 -14.50 54.13 0.49
CA HIS A 510 -13.87 53.48 -0.65
C HIS A 510 -12.51 54.11 -0.90
N ASN A 511 -11.41 53.35 -0.89
CA ASN A 511 -10.39 53.43 -1.95
C ASN A 511 -9.21 52.44 -1.87
N LYS A 512 -8.89 51.91 -3.06
CA LYS A 512 -7.56 51.49 -3.56
C LYS A 512 -6.82 50.35 -2.86
N VAL A 513 -7.09 49.16 -3.39
CA VAL A 513 -6.14 48.07 -3.67
C VAL A 513 -4.69 48.55 -3.88
N ASN A 514 -3.74 47.93 -3.17
CA ASN A 514 -2.42 47.55 -3.70
C ASN A 514 -1.63 46.69 -2.70
N GLY A 515 -1.30 45.45 -3.08
CA GLY A 515 -0.20 44.66 -2.50
C GLY A 515 -0.58 43.64 -1.42
N SER A 516 -0.06 42.41 -1.61
CA SER A 516 0.07 41.30 -0.64
C SER A 516 -1.13 40.96 0.24
N GLU A 517 -1.71 39.78 0.01
CA GLU A 517 -2.46 39.05 1.03
C GLU A 517 -1.50 38.66 2.16
N ALA A 518 -1.52 39.45 3.23
CA ALA A 518 -0.95 39.08 4.52
C ALA A 518 -1.99 38.29 5.31
N ASP A 519 -1.54 37.36 6.14
CA ASP A 519 -2.37 36.53 7.01
C ASP A 519 -3.00 37.38 8.13
N GLU A 520 -4.16 37.97 7.84
CA GLU A 520 -4.88 38.83 8.79
C GLU A 520 -5.33 37.99 10.01
N SER A 521 -4.67 38.25 11.13
CA SER A 521 -4.89 37.56 12.39
C SER A 521 -5.34 38.57 13.45
N VAL A 522 -6.52 38.31 13.99
CA VAL A 522 -7.15 39.10 15.05
C VAL A 522 -6.78 38.56 16.42
N VAL A 523 -6.80 39.43 17.43
CA VAL A 523 -6.39 39.09 18.79
C VAL A 523 -7.61 38.62 19.57
N MET A 524 -7.53 37.42 20.14
CA MET A 524 -8.58 36.82 20.96
C MET A 524 -8.89 37.72 22.17
N PRO A 525 -10.14 38.20 22.36
CA PRO A 525 -10.52 39.00 23.51
C PRO A 525 -10.42 38.21 24.82
N GLU A 526 -10.33 38.89 25.96
CA GLU A 526 -10.43 38.23 27.26
C GLU A 526 -11.84 37.65 27.47
N PHE A 527 -11.90 36.36 27.81
CA PHE A 527 -13.15 35.63 28.03
C PHE A 527 -13.25 34.99 29.42
N ALA A 528 -12.14 34.82 30.15
CA ALA A 528 -12.14 34.17 31.45
C ALA A 528 -12.97 34.97 32.48
N ASP A 529 -13.84 34.27 33.22
CA ASP A 529 -14.81 34.85 34.17
C ASP A 529 -15.73 35.95 33.60
N GLN A 530 -15.80 36.11 32.27
CA GLN A 530 -16.77 37.00 31.60
C GLN A 530 -18.11 36.29 31.35
N ASP A 531 -19.17 37.08 31.14
CA ASP A 531 -20.47 36.53 30.74
C ASP A 531 -20.45 36.11 29.26
N VAL A 532 -21.09 34.99 28.91
CA VAL A 532 -21.09 34.47 27.53
C VAL A 532 -21.52 35.52 26.52
N GLU A 533 -22.55 36.33 26.81
CA GLU A 533 -23.08 37.25 25.80
C GLU A 533 -22.13 38.43 25.56
N THR A 534 -21.40 38.88 26.59
CA THR A 534 -20.32 39.86 26.45
C THR A 534 -19.15 39.30 25.62
N VAL A 535 -18.81 38.02 25.78
CA VAL A 535 -17.76 37.37 24.99
C VAL A 535 -18.20 37.17 23.53
N LYS A 536 -19.48 36.83 23.27
CA LYS A 536 -20.05 36.77 21.92
C LYS A 536 -19.98 38.13 21.21
N GLU A 537 -20.37 39.21 21.89
CA GLU A 537 -20.27 40.58 21.37
C GLU A 537 -18.81 40.95 21.05
N ALA A 538 -17.87 40.61 21.94
CA ALA A 538 -16.44 40.84 21.72
C ALA A 538 -15.91 40.05 20.52
N LEU A 539 -16.26 38.76 20.37
CA LEU A 539 -15.85 37.93 19.22
C LEU A 539 -16.40 38.46 17.89
N ASN A 540 -17.69 38.82 17.85
CA ASN A 540 -18.29 39.47 16.68
C ASN A 540 -17.57 40.77 16.32
N SER A 541 -17.16 41.57 17.32
CA SER A 541 -16.46 42.84 17.10
C SER A 541 -15.06 42.69 16.48
N VAL A 542 -14.44 41.50 16.62
CA VAL A 542 -13.15 41.16 16.01
C VAL A 542 -13.27 40.21 14.81
N GLY A 543 -14.49 39.95 14.32
CA GLY A 543 -14.70 39.08 13.15
C GLY A 543 -14.43 37.59 13.40
N LEU A 544 -14.59 37.11 14.64
CA LEU A 544 -14.55 35.70 14.99
C LEU A 544 -15.96 35.15 15.18
N GLY A 545 -16.24 33.99 14.60
CA GLY A 545 -17.49 33.26 14.83
C GLY A 545 -17.49 32.57 16.19
N TYR A 546 -18.65 32.10 16.66
CA TYR A 546 -18.73 31.30 17.88
C TYR A 546 -19.78 30.20 17.84
N LYS A 547 -19.55 29.17 18.67
CA LYS A 547 -20.53 28.21 19.15
C LYS A 547 -20.47 28.18 20.68
N THR A 548 -21.59 27.92 21.35
CA THR A 548 -21.63 27.84 22.82
C THR A 548 -22.05 26.45 23.26
N THR A 549 -21.24 25.83 24.12
CA THR A 549 -21.58 24.62 24.87
C THR A 549 -21.71 24.97 26.35
N TYR A 550 -22.53 24.21 27.07
CA TYR A 550 -22.77 24.43 28.50
C TYR A 550 -22.41 23.16 29.29
N ILE A 551 -21.79 23.35 30.44
CA ILE A 551 -21.47 22.30 31.42
C ILE A 551 -21.91 22.72 32.82
N GLU A 552 -22.33 21.76 33.65
CA GLU A 552 -22.62 22.05 35.05
C GLU A 552 -21.34 22.41 35.80
N SER A 553 -21.41 23.44 36.65
CA SER A 553 -20.30 23.82 37.52
C SER A 553 -20.80 24.34 38.85
N THR A 554 -20.15 23.88 39.92
CA THR A 554 -20.25 24.43 41.28
C THR A 554 -19.23 25.54 41.54
N GLN A 555 -18.25 25.73 40.63
CA GLN A 555 -17.16 26.69 40.77
C GLN A 555 -17.46 28.03 40.10
N TYR A 556 -18.06 28.01 38.91
CA TYR A 556 -18.36 29.19 38.11
C TYR A 556 -19.86 29.49 38.12
N THR A 557 -20.24 30.75 38.30
CA THR A 557 -21.66 31.16 38.27
C THR A 557 -22.29 30.97 36.89
N LYS A 558 -23.62 30.84 36.85
CA LYS A 558 -24.41 30.69 35.62
C LYS A 558 -23.99 31.72 34.55
N ASN A 559 -23.89 31.28 33.30
CA ASN A 559 -23.50 32.08 32.13
C ASN A 559 -22.06 32.63 32.16
N LYS A 560 -21.15 32.09 32.99
CA LYS A 560 -19.71 32.40 32.87
C LYS A 560 -18.99 31.50 31.89
N VAL A 561 -18.15 32.07 31.02
CA VAL A 561 -17.25 31.29 30.15
C VAL A 561 -16.13 30.69 31.01
N ILE A 562 -15.99 29.36 30.91
CA ILE A 562 -15.01 28.55 31.64
C ILE A 562 -13.75 28.36 30.77
N SER A 563 -13.94 28.15 29.47
CA SER A 563 -12.85 28.02 28.48
C SER A 563 -13.32 28.34 27.06
N ALA A 564 -12.35 28.67 26.21
CA ALA A 564 -12.53 28.79 24.77
C ALA A 564 -11.67 27.74 24.05
N ALA A 565 -12.13 27.25 22.91
CA ALA A 565 -11.39 26.34 22.04
C ALA A 565 -11.74 26.60 20.56
N LEU A 566 -10.90 26.14 19.65
CA LEU A 566 -11.26 25.99 18.23
C LEU A 566 -12.14 24.74 18.05
N GLU A 567 -12.87 24.65 16.94
CA GLU A 567 -13.73 23.50 16.63
C GLU A 567 -12.99 22.15 16.54
N ASN A 568 -11.67 22.18 16.33
CA ASN A 568 -10.81 20.98 16.35
C ASN A 568 -10.42 20.53 17.78
N GLY A 569 -10.90 21.20 18.83
CA GLY A 569 -10.61 20.90 20.24
C GLY A 569 -9.33 21.54 20.79
N GLN A 570 -8.59 22.33 20.00
CA GLN A 570 -7.45 23.11 20.48
C GLN A 570 -7.93 24.22 21.42
N THR A 571 -7.52 24.21 22.69
CA THR A 571 -7.76 25.30 23.64
C THR A 571 -7.21 26.62 23.11
N VAL A 572 -8.02 27.67 23.21
CA VAL A 572 -7.69 29.06 22.88
C VAL A 572 -7.46 29.83 24.18
N LEU A 573 -6.47 30.71 24.20
CA LEU A 573 -6.13 31.57 25.34
C LEU A 573 -6.41 33.06 25.02
N PRO A 574 -6.64 33.91 26.04
CA PRO A 574 -6.76 35.35 25.84
C PRO A 574 -5.48 35.93 25.21
N ASN A 575 -5.66 36.83 24.24
CA ASN A 575 -4.61 37.43 23.42
C ASN A 575 -3.90 36.50 22.41
N ASP A 576 -4.37 35.26 22.20
CA ASP A 576 -3.93 34.44 21.06
C ASP A 576 -4.23 35.16 19.73
N LYS A 577 -3.37 34.95 18.73
CA LYS A 577 -3.63 35.39 17.35
C LYS A 577 -4.39 34.30 16.59
N ILE A 578 -5.57 34.66 16.09
CA ILE A 578 -6.48 33.75 15.40
C ILE A 578 -6.81 34.35 14.02
N PRO A 579 -6.80 33.57 12.93
CA PRO A 579 -7.23 34.05 11.61
C PRO A 579 -8.68 34.57 11.63
N VAL A 580 -8.97 35.64 10.89
CA VAL A 580 -10.35 36.18 10.81
C VAL A 580 -11.32 35.11 10.27
N ASN A 581 -12.59 35.17 10.68
CA ASN A 581 -13.66 34.21 10.37
C ASN A 581 -13.49 32.80 11.00
N THR A 582 -12.55 32.61 11.93
CA THR A 582 -12.45 31.36 12.69
C THR A 582 -13.57 31.25 13.72
N THR A 583 -14.16 30.05 13.88
CA THR A 583 -15.21 29.76 14.88
C THR A 583 -14.62 29.31 16.22
N ILE A 584 -15.01 29.99 17.31
CA ILE A 584 -14.61 29.67 18.68
C ILE A 584 -15.72 28.91 19.42
N VAL A 585 -15.42 27.72 19.91
CA VAL A 585 -16.28 26.96 20.84
C VAL A 585 -16.07 27.49 22.26
N LEU A 586 -17.03 28.26 22.76
CA LEU A 586 -17.08 28.74 24.14
C LEU A 586 -17.75 27.68 25.03
N THR A 587 -17.03 27.18 26.03
CA THR A 587 -17.59 26.31 27.07
C THR A 587 -17.98 27.16 28.28
N ALA A 588 -19.24 27.11 28.67
CA ALA A 588 -19.83 27.98 29.70
C ALA A 588 -20.50 27.23 30.85
N SER A 589 -20.63 27.88 32.01
CA SER A 589 -21.32 27.33 33.17
C SER A 589 -22.84 27.38 33.03
N ALA A 590 -23.49 26.23 33.10
CA ALA A 590 -24.94 26.12 33.34
C ALA A 590 -25.33 26.48 34.79
N GLY A 591 -24.35 26.59 35.70
CA GLY A 591 -24.55 26.57 37.15
C GLY A 591 -24.92 25.17 37.66
N THR A 592 -25.52 25.11 38.86
CA THR A 592 -25.93 23.87 39.53
C THR A 592 -27.35 23.39 39.18
N ASN A 593 -28.07 24.13 38.33
CA ASN A 593 -29.50 23.98 38.08
C ASN A 593 -29.79 23.91 36.56
N GLY A 594 -28.94 23.19 35.81
CA GLY A 594 -29.13 22.99 34.37
C GLY A 594 -30.29 22.04 34.07
N ILE A 595 -30.78 22.07 32.83
CA ILE A 595 -31.79 21.14 32.30
C ILE A 595 -31.24 20.51 31.03
N ASN A 596 -31.55 19.22 30.80
CA ASN A 596 -31.14 18.50 29.61
C ASN A 596 -31.83 19.06 28.35
N VAL A 597 -31.06 19.35 27.31
CA VAL A 597 -31.55 19.85 26.01
C VAL A 597 -32.02 18.65 25.17
N PRO A 598 -33.31 18.53 24.82
CA PRO A 598 -33.79 17.45 23.97
C PRO A 598 -33.08 17.41 22.61
N SER A 599 -32.88 16.19 22.09
CA SER A 599 -32.50 16.01 20.68
C SER A 599 -33.74 16.11 19.80
N VAL A 600 -33.72 17.02 18.83
CA VAL A 600 -34.79 17.30 17.87
C VAL A 600 -34.33 17.19 16.40
N GLN A 601 -33.07 16.81 16.16
CA GLN A 601 -32.57 16.49 14.83
C GLN A 601 -33.39 15.34 14.20
N GLY A 602 -33.76 15.48 12.92
CA GLY A 602 -34.61 14.55 12.20
C GLY A 602 -36.13 14.72 12.43
N LEU A 603 -36.56 15.55 13.38
CA LEU A 603 -37.98 15.92 13.55
C LEU A 603 -38.39 16.98 12.52
N SER A 604 -39.70 17.20 12.34
CA SER A 604 -40.17 18.41 11.64
C SER A 604 -39.89 19.68 12.45
N GLU A 605 -39.81 20.83 11.78
CA GLU A 605 -39.68 22.14 12.42
C GLU A 605 -40.69 22.34 13.57
N ALA A 606 -41.95 21.95 13.36
CA ALA A 606 -43.03 22.12 14.32
C ALA A 606 -42.84 21.25 15.57
N GLU A 607 -42.51 19.96 15.40
CA GLU A 607 -42.30 19.01 16.50
C GLU A 607 -41.05 19.37 17.32
N GLY A 608 -39.95 19.74 16.66
CA GLY A 608 -38.74 20.17 17.34
C GLY A 608 -38.92 21.47 18.11
N THR A 609 -39.58 22.48 17.50
CA THR A 609 -39.90 23.75 18.19
C THR A 609 -40.79 23.48 19.42
N ALA A 610 -41.82 22.63 19.28
CA ALA A 610 -42.70 22.27 20.40
C ALA A 610 -41.98 21.50 21.51
N THR A 611 -41.03 20.64 21.16
CA THR A 611 -40.24 19.84 22.11
C THR A 611 -39.31 20.73 22.94
N LEU A 612 -38.58 21.64 22.30
CA LEU A 612 -37.66 22.55 22.99
C LEU A 612 -38.41 23.58 23.86
N THR A 613 -39.48 24.17 23.33
CA THR A 613 -40.27 25.16 24.10
C THR A 613 -40.99 24.55 25.31
N LYS A 614 -41.40 23.28 25.23
CA LYS A 614 -41.99 22.53 26.35
C LYS A 614 -41.05 22.38 27.55
N GLU A 615 -39.74 22.22 27.33
CA GLU A 615 -38.75 22.10 28.40
C GLU A 615 -38.19 23.45 28.89
N GLY A 616 -38.77 24.58 28.44
CA GLY A 616 -38.40 25.93 28.92
C GLY A 616 -37.24 26.58 28.17
N PHE A 617 -36.99 26.18 26.91
CA PHE A 617 -36.01 26.80 26.03
C PHE A 617 -36.63 27.74 24.99
N LYS A 618 -35.91 28.79 24.60
CA LYS A 618 -36.23 29.63 23.44
C LYS A 618 -35.66 28.99 22.16
N VAL A 619 -36.27 29.26 21.01
CA VAL A 619 -35.90 28.60 19.74
C VAL A 619 -35.64 29.63 18.63
N ALA A 620 -34.39 29.75 18.22
CA ALA A 620 -33.97 30.46 17.00
C ALA A 620 -33.96 29.49 15.80
N LYS A 621 -34.14 30.01 14.58
CA LYS A 621 -34.33 29.20 13.36
C LYS A 621 -33.48 29.69 12.20
N THR A 622 -32.86 28.75 11.49
CA THR A 622 -32.10 28.97 10.25
C THR A 622 -32.48 27.92 9.21
N GLN A 623 -32.10 28.14 7.93
CA GLN A 623 -32.44 27.23 6.83
C GLN A 623 -31.23 26.99 5.91
N GLU A 624 -31.04 25.75 5.48
CA GLU A 624 -29.95 25.31 4.59
C GLU A 624 -30.47 24.31 3.55
N ALA A 625 -29.74 24.13 2.43
CA ALA A 625 -30.07 23.11 1.43
C ALA A 625 -29.51 21.74 1.84
N SER A 626 -30.23 20.66 1.54
CA SER A 626 -29.76 19.29 1.82
C SER A 626 -30.36 18.28 0.84
N ALA A 627 -29.51 17.40 0.31
CA ALA A 627 -29.93 16.26 -0.49
C ALA A 627 -30.29 15.01 0.35
N GLU A 628 -29.94 15.01 1.64
CA GLU A 628 -30.20 13.90 2.56
C GLU A 628 -31.55 14.05 3.30
N TYR A 629 -31.91 15.28 3.66
CA TYR A 629 -33.11 15.57 4.46
C TYR A 629 -34.22 16.24 3.64
N PRO A 630 -35.47 15.73 3.69
CA PRO A 630 -36.62 16.39 3.07
C PRO A 630 -36.84 17.83 3.56
N LYS A 631 -37.44 18.66 2.71
CA LYS A 631 -37.76 20.05 3.02
C LYS A 631 -38.65 20.16 4.27
N GLY A 632 -38.23 20.96 5.25
CA GLY A 632 -38.94 21.16 6.52
C GLY A 632 -38.49 20.26 7.69
N THR A 633 -37.56 19.34 7.46
CA THR A 633 -36.92 18.54 8.53
C THR A 633 -35.76 19.32 9.18
N ILE A 634 -35.60 19.19 10.49
CA ILE A 634 -34.48 19.76 11.25
C ILE A 634 -33.21 18.93 10.99
N ILE A 635 -32.16 19.56 10.47
CA ILE A 635 -30.89 18.89 10.13
C ILE A 635 -29.80 19.04 11.20
N ALA A 636 -29.87 20.08 12.03
CA ALA A 636 -28.93 20.32 13.13
C ALA A 636 -29.55 21.20 14.24
N GLN A 637 -28.94 21.18 15.44
CA GLN A 637 -29.31 22.05 16.57
C GLN A 637 -28.06 22.48 17.36
N PHE A 638 -28.12 23.66 18.02
CA PHE A 638 -27.05 24.17 18.88
C PHE A 638 -27.63 24.90 20.10
N PRO A 639 -27.26 24.56 21.36
CA PRO A 639 -26.52 23.38 21.80
C PRO A 639 -27.08 22.03 21.31
N GLU A 640 -26.19 21.03 21.26
CA GLU A 640 -26.49 19.69 20.78
C GLU A 640 -27.47 18.92 21.69
N GLY A 641 -28.20 17.97 21.12
CA GLY A 641 -29.14 17.14 21.85
C GLY A 641 -28.47 16.27 22.91
N ASN A 642 -29.12 16.13 24.06
CA ASN A 642 -28.67 15.45 25.28
C ASN A 642 -27.56 16.18 26.08
N THR A 643 -27.18 17.41 25.70
CA THR A 643 -26.34 18.29 26.54
C THR A 643 -27.14 18.91 27.70
N THR A 644 -26.48 19.59 28.65
CA THR A 644 -27.15 20.33 29.73
C THR A 644 -27.00 21.83 29.51
N ALA A 645 -28.12 22.56 29.42
CA ALA A 645 -28.12 24.01 29.25
C ALA A 645 -28.98 24.71 30.32
N PRO A 646 -28.80 26.02 30.53
CA PRO A 646 -29.70 26.84 31.32
C PRO A 646 -31.17 26.78 30.88
N ILE A 647 -32.10 26.66 31.83
CA ILE A 647 -33.49 27.07 31.58
C ILE A 647 -33.53 28.55 31.13
N GLU A 648 -34.46 28.87 30.23
CA GLU A 648 -34.62 30.14 29.51
C GLU A 648 -33.51 30.50 28.50
N SER A 649 -32.53 29.62 28.25
CA SER A 649 -31.56 29.82 27.16
C SER A 649 -32.17 29.61 25.77
N GLU A 650 -31.49 30.13 24.74
CA GLU A 650 -31.87 29.96 23.34
C GLU A 650 -31.11 28.80 22.70
N ILE A 651 -31.86 27.98 21.95
CA ILE A 651 -31.38 26.86 21.15
C ILE A 651 -31.65 27.23 19.68
N THR A 652 -30.63 27.17 18.82
CA THR A 652 -30.79 27.37 17.37
C THR A 652 -31.07 26.03 16.69
N ILE A 653 -32.02 25.99 15.75
CA ILE A 653 -32.26 24.84 14.87
C ILE A 653 -32.09 25.20 13.39
N VAL A 654 -31.52 24.26 12.62
CA VAL A 654 -31.28 24.38 11.16
C VAL A 654 -32.27 23.49 10.41
N ILE A 655 -32.92 24.00 9.36
CA ILE A 655 -34.03 23.33 8.66
C ILE A 655 -33.68 23.12 7.17
N SER A 656 -33.95 21.93 6.62
CA SER A 656 -33.67 21.59 5.22
C SER A 656 -34.61 22.29 4.22
N ASN A 657 -34.07 22.68 3.07
CA ASN A 657 -34.78 23.14 1.89
C ASN A 657 -34.92 22.11 0.74
N GLY A 658 -34.23 20.96 0.79
CA GLY A 658 -34.16 19.97 -0.32
C GLY A 658 -33.00 20.22 -1.31
N SER A 659 -33.03 19.52 -2.46
CA SER A 659 -32.00 19.59 -3.52
C SER A 659 -32.55 19.44 -4.95
N ASP A 660 -32.07 20.28 -5.87
CA ASP A 660 -32.42 20.24 -7.30
C ASP A 660 -31.32 19.55 -8.13
N GLN A 661 -31.57 18.34 -8.63
CA GLN A 661 -30.69 17.59 -9.53
C GLN A 661 -31.53 16.89 -10.62
N VAL A 662 -30.98 16.75 -11.84
CA VAL A 662 -31.66 16.11 -12.97
C VAL A 662 -30.97 14.80 -13.33
N GLU A 663 -31.73 13.71 -13.23
CA GLU A 663 -31.30 12.36 -13.61
C GLU A 663 -31.45 12.12 -15.12
N VAL A 664 -30.51 11.36 -15.69
CA VAL A 664 -30.53 10.91 -17.10
C VAL A 664 -30.15 9.44 -17.18
N ARG A 665 -30.57 8.76 -18.26
CA ARG A 665 -30.38 7.32 -18.44
C ARG A 665 -29.25 7.01 -19.42
N MET A 666 -28.32 6.18 -18.99
CA MET A 666 -27.12 5.76 -19.73
C MET A 666 -27.45 5.06 -21.06
N PRO A 667 -26.99 5.56 -22.21
CA PRO A 667 -27.05 4.87 -23.50
C PRO A 667 -26.26 3.56 -23.53
N GLY A 668 -26.65 2.65 -24.42
CA GLY A 668 -25.84 1.47 -24.80
C GLY A 668 -25.09 1.75 -26.10
N VAL A 669 -23.76 1.66 -26.07
CA VAL A 669 -22.87 2.01 -27.19
C VAL A 669 -21.91 0.90 -27.61
N LEU A 670 -21.86 -0.22 -26.88
CA LEU A 670 -21.10 -1.42 -27.29
C LEU A 670 -21.46 -1.86 -28.72
N GLY A 671 -20.46 -2.25 -29.52
CA GLY A 671 -20.59 -2.62 -30.93
C GLY A 671 -20.90 -1.46 -31.89
N SER A 672 -21.07 -0.23 -31.40
CA SER A 672 -21.23 0.95 -32.25
C SER A 672 -19.88 1.46 -32.75
N ALA A 673 -19.88 2.14 -33.90
CA ALA A 673 -18.74 2.96 -34.31
C ALA A 673 -18.50 4.12 -33.32
N LYS A 674 -17.25 4.53 -33.18
CA LYS A 674 -16.78 5.59 -32.28
C LYS A 674 -17.64 6.87 -32.32
N GLU A 675 -17.90 7.39 -33.52
CA GLU A 675 -18.58 8.65 -33.75
C GLU A 675 -20.06 8.57 -33.32
N THR A 676 -20.70 7.43 -33.59
CA THR A 676 -22.08 7.13 -33.17
C THR A 676 -22.17 7.00 -31.65
N ALA A 677 -21.19 6.37 -31.01
CA ALA A 677 -21.13 6.21 -29.56
C ALA A 677 -21.00 7.55 -28.84
N ILE A 678 -20.07 8.41 -29.28
CA ILE A 678 -19.90 9.76 -28.72
C ILE A 678 -21.19 10.57 -28.87
N SER A 679 -21.75 10.60 -30.09
CA SER A 679 -22.99 11.34 -30.38
C SER A 679 -24.18 10.91 -29.51
N ALA A 680 -24.29 9.61 -29.20
CA ALA A 680 -25.35 9.08 -28.35
C ALA A 680 -25.19 9.49 -26.86
N LEU A 681 -23.95 9.60 -26.37
CA LEU A 681 -23.64 10.04 -25.00
C LEU A 681 -23.84 11.55 -24.84
N GLU A 682 -23.36 12.35 -25.80
CA GLU A 682 -23.56 13.81 -25.82
C GLU A 682 -25.05 14.17 -25.90
N ALA A 683 -25.84 13.46 -26.72
CA ALA A 683 -27.29 13.63 -26.79
C ALA A 683 -28.03 13.24 -25.49
N ALA A 684 -27.41 12.45 -24.63
CA ALA A 684 -27.89 12.13 -23.28
C ALA A 684 -27.33 13.10 -22.20
N GLY A 685 -26.65 14.18 -22.60
CA GLY A 685 -26.05 15.13 -21.65
C GLY A 685 -24.90 14.53 -20.82
N LEU A 686 -24.23 13.51 -21.35
CA LEU A 686 -23.07 12.84 -20.75
C LEU A 686 -21.79 13.29 -21.47
N VAL A 687 -20.66 13.24 -20.76
CA VAL A 687 -19.36 13.70 -21.27
C VAL A 687 -18.47 12.50 -21.55
N VAL A 688 -17.83 12.40 -22.71
CA VAL A 688 -16.80 11.36 -22.95
C VAL A 688 -15.46 11.85 -22.41
N ASN A 689 -14.86 11.09 -21.50
CA ASN A 689 -13.61 11.47 -20.82
C ASN A 689 -12.38 10.84 -21.48
N SER A 690 -12.32 9.51 -21.57
CA SER A 690 -11.23 8.79 -22.24
C SER A 690 -11.74 7.80 -23.29
N ILE A 691 -10.92 7.58 -24.31
CA ILE A 691 -11.11 6.57 -25.35
C ILE A 691 -9.78 5.85 -25.54
N GLU A 692 -9.68 4.62 -25.04
CA GLU A 692 -8.49 3.77 -25.20
C GLU A 692 -8.65 2.78 -26.36
N GLU A 693 -7.54 2.20 -26.81
CA GLU A 693 -7.51 1.10 -27.78
C GLU A 693 -7.19 -0.22 -27.07
N SER A 694 -7.82 -1.32 -27.49
CA SER A 694 -7.61 -2.65 -26.90
C SER A 694 -7.96 -3.77 -27.88
N TYR A 695 -7.25 -4.90 -27.81
CA TYR A 695 -7.62 -6.09 -28.60
C TYR A 695 -8.96 -6.67 -28.12
N SER A 696 -9.80 -7.11 -29.07
CA SER A 696 -11.13 -7.63 -28.77
C SER A 696 -11.69 -8.54 -29.88
N GLU A 697 -12.79 -9.22 -29.56
CA GLU A 697 -13.59 -9.98 -30.54
C GLU A 697 -14.44 -9.08 -31.45
N TYR A 698 -14.63 -7.81 -31.06
CA TYR A 698 -15.31 -6.81 -31.90
C TYR A 698 -14.43 -6.42 -33.11
N PRO A 699 -15.03 -6.15 -34.29
CA PRO A 699 -14.33 -5.54 -35.42
C PRO A 699 -13.58 -4.26 -35.06
N GLU A 700 -12.48 -4.00 -35.78
CA GLU A 700 -11.68 -2.78 -35.65
C GLU A 700 -12.54 -1.50 -35.75
N GLY A 701 -12.29 -0.53 -34.88
CA GLY A 701 -13.02 0.75 -34.84
C GLY A 701 -14.37 0.74 -34.11
N GLN A 702 -14.85 -0.42 -33.63
CA GLN A 702 -16.06 -0.52 -32.80
C GLN A 702 -15.76 -0.38 -31.30
N ILE A 703 -16.72 0.15 -30.54
CA ILE A 703 -16.64 0.20 -29.07
C ILE A 703 -16.78 -1.20 -28.47
N CYS A 704 -15.75 -1.66 -27.77
CA CYS A 704 -15.72 -2.95 -27.06
C CYS A 704 -15.93 -2.82 -25.54
N TYR A 705 -15.93 -1.60 -24.99
CA TYR A 705 -16.17 -1.32 -23.56
C TYR A 705 -16.80 0.06 -23.34
N GLN A 706 -17.67 0.17 -22.32
CA GLN A 706 -18.17 1.42 -21.75
C GLN A 706 -18.15 1.32 -20.21
N SER A 707 -17.85 2.42 -19.50
CA SER A 707 -17.65 2.39 -18.03
C SER A 707 -18.91 2.17 -17.18
N TYR A 708 -20.10 2.46 -17.73
CA TYR A 708 -21.39 2.26 -17.07
C TYR A 708 -22.28 1.33 -17.91
N GLU A 709 -23.04 0.45 -17.27
CA GLU A 709 -23.96 -0.45 -17.97
C GLU A 709 -25.11 0.31 -18.65
N ALA A 710 -25.48 -0.14 -19.85
CA ALA A 710 -26.55 0.44 -20.63
C ALA A 710 -27.89 0.42 -19.89
N GLY A 711 -28.56 1.57 -19.79
CA GLY A 711 -29.85 1.72 -19.15
C GLY A 711 -29.82 2.02 -17.65
N THR A 712 -28.63 2.13 -17.03
CA THR A 712 -28.45 2.69 -15.67
C THR A 712 -28.85 4.17 -15.60
N THR A 713 -29.15 4.68 -14.39
CA THR A 713 -29.43 6.10 -14.16
C THR A 713 -28.21 6.79 -13.56
N VAL A 714 -27.87 7.97 -14.09
CA VAL A 714 -26.75 8.83 -13.64
C VAL A 714 -27.20 10.30 -13.64
N THR A 715 -26.42 11.21 -13.05
CA THR A 715 -26.69 12.65 -13.17
C THR A 715 -26.24 13.20 -14.52
N ALA A 716 -26.93 14.22 -15.03
CA ALA A 716 -26.46 14.99 -16.18
C ALA A 716 -25.03 15.52 -15.93
N GLY A 717 -24.18 15.47 -16.97
CA GLY A 717 -22.75 15.82 -16.87
C GLY A 717 -21.82 14.70 -16.40
N THR A 718 -22.33 13.49 -16.12
CA THR A 718 -21.48 12.33 -15.76
C THR A 718 -20.50 11.98 -16.88
N THR A 719 -19.23 11.74 -16.52
CA THR A 719 -18.15 11.35 -17.43
C THR A 719 -18.14 9.85 -17.72
N VAL A 720 -18.09 9.46 -18.99
CA VAL A 720 -18.07 8.07 -19.47
C VAL A 720 -16.73 7.78 -20.17
N ASP A 721 -16.16 6.61 -19.89
CA ASP A 721 -14.94 6.10 -20.53
C ASP A 721 -15.28 4.97 -21.49
N LEU A 722 -14.60 4.92 -22.63
CA LEU A 722 -14.82 3.96 -23.71
C LEU A 722 -13.52 3.25 -24.09
N LYS A 723 -13.63 2.06 -24.68
CA LYS A 723 -12.52 1.44 -25.44
C LYS A 723 -12.95 1.03 -26.83
N ILE A 724 -12.07 1.26 -27.79
CA ILE A 724 -12.18 0.85 -29.19
C ILE A 724 -11.44 -0.49 -29.37
N SER A 725 -12.02 -1.38 -30.17
CA SER A 725 -11.33 -2.58 -30.64
C SER A 725 -10.30 -2.23 -31.71
N ILE A 726 -9.08 -2.72 -31.55
CA ILE A 726 -8.05 -2.79 -32.61
C ILE A 726 -8.00 -4.20 -33.25
N GLY A 727 -9.13 -4.91 -33.23
CA GLY A 727 -9.25 -6.28 -33.73
C GLY A 727 -8.70 -7.32 -32.75
N LYS A 728 -8.50 -8.55 -33.25
CA LYS A 728 -8.02 -9.68 -32.45
C LYS A 728 -6.50 -9.60 -32.23
N GLU A 729 -6.05 -10.02 -31.06
CA GLU A 729 -4.61 -10.18 -30.78
C GLU A 729 -4.00 -11.23 -31.73
N THR A 730 -2.87 -10.91 -32.35
CA THR A 730 -2.12 -11.83 -33.21
C THR A 730 -0.63 -11.76 -32.88
N ALA A 731 0.09 -12.85 -33.16
CA ALA A 731 1.53 -12.94 -32.97
C ALA A 731 2.22 -13.41 -34.26
N THR A 732 3.53 -13.17 -34.35
CA THR A 732 4.36 -13.56 -35.49
C THR A 732 5.05 -14.91 -35.23
N TYR A 733 5.07 -15.77 -36.24
CA TYR A 733 5.58 -17.12 -36.17
C TYR A 733 6.41 -17.52 -37.39
N ASN A 734 7.23 -18.57 -37.20
CA ASN A 734 7.89 -19.34 -38.25
C ASN A 734 7.35 -20.79 -38.23
N CYS A 735 7.43 -21.45 -39.38
CA CYS A 735 7.00 -22.84 -39.56
C CYS A 735 7.95 -23.53 -40.56
N SER A 736 8.62 -24.59 -40.10
CA SER A 736 9.52 -25.43 -40.90
C SER A 736 9.06 -26.88 -40.74
N LEU A 737 8.50 -27.46 -41.80
CA LEU A 737 7.90 -28.79 -41.81
C LEU A 737 8.43 -29.62 -42.98
N LEU A 738 8.43 -30.95 -42.81
CA LEU A 738 8.78 -31.90 -43.86
C LEU A 738 7.70 -32.97 -43.97
N ILE A 739 6.72 -32.73 -44.84
CA ILE A 739 5.51 -33.56 -44.98
C ILE A 739 5.88 -34.87 -45.68
N GLN A 740 5.59 -36.00 -45.04
CA GLN A 740 5.79 -37.34 -45.59
C GLN A 740 4.60 -37.78 -46.44
N ALA A 741 4.79 -38.83 -47.24
CA ALA A 741 3.66 -39.50 -47.89
C ALA A 741 2.75 -40.19 -46.84
N PRO A 742 1.42 -40.13 -46.98
CA PRO A 742 0.51 -41.00 -46.24
C PRO A 742 0.81 -42.49 -46.49
N GLU A 743 0.60 -43.35 -45.49
CA GLU A 743 0.95 -44.78 -45.58
C GLU A 743 0.21 -45.54 -46.69
N ASP A 744 -1.01 -45.09 -47.05
CA ASP A 744 -1.86 -45.67 -48.09
C ASP A 744 -1.81 -44.91 -49.43
N TYR A 745 -0.85 -43.98 -49.61
CA TYR A 745 -0.65 -43.25 -50.87
C TYR A 745 -0.05 -44.16 -51.96
N ILE A 746 -0.76 -44.30 -53.09
CA ILE A 746 -0.39 -45.23 -54.17
C ILE A 746 0.38 -44.59 -55.33
N GLY A 747 0.73 -43.31 -55.21
CA GLY A 747 1.24 -42.50 -56.33
C GLY A 747 0.13 -41.80 -57.12
N GLY A 748 0.48 -40.68 -57.76
CA GLY A 748 -0.44 -39.84 -58.51
C GLY A 748 -0.19 -38.36 -58.24
N ASN A 749 -1.20 -37.51 -58.44
CA ASN A 749 -1.17 -36.12 -58.00
C ASN A 749 -1.76 -36.03 -56.59
N ALA A 750 -0.99 -35.46 -55.66
CA ALA A 750 -1.46 -35.00 -54.37
C ALA A 750 -1.52 -33.47 -54.29
N GLU A 751 -2.25 -32.95 -53.31
CA GLU A 751 -2.32 -31.54 -52.95
C GLU A 751 -2.03 -31.39 -51.45
N ILE A 752 -1.33 -30.34 -51.06
CA ILE A 752 -1.06 -30.00 -49.66
C ILE A 752 -1.50 -28.55 -49.41
N LEU A 753 -2.19 -28.34 -48.29
CA LEU A 753 -2.72 -27.05 -47.85
C LEU A 753 -2.39 -26.87 -46.36
N LEU A 754 -1.85 -25.71 -45.96
CA LEU A 754 -1.62 -25.34 -44.56
C LEU A 754 -2.53 -24.16 -44.19
N THR A 755 -3.33 -24.33 -43.15
CA THR A 755 -4.22 -23.31 -42.57
C THR A 755 -3.88 -23.00 -41.11
N THR A 756 -4.37 -21.86 -40.61
CA THR A 756 -4.48 -21.60 -39.17
C THR A 756 -5.44 -22.61 -38.50
N ALA A 757 -5.29 -22.85 -37.19
CA ALA A 757 -6.07 -23.88 -36.48
C ALA A 757 -7.60 -23.65 -36.47
N ASP A 758 -8.05 -22.41 -36.64
CA ASP A 758 -9.45 -22.01 -36.80
C ASP A 758 -9.95 -22.09 -38.26
N ASN A 759 -9.06 -22.35 -39.22
CA ASN A 759 -9.25 -22.26 -40.67
C ASN A 759 -9.69 -20.88 -41.18
N SER A 760 -9.42 -19.80 -40.44
CA SER A 760 -9.70 -18.43 -40.91
C SER A 760 -8.76 -17.97 -42.03
N GLN A 761 -7.53 -18.50 -42.08
CA GLN A 761 -6.52 -18.12 -43.06
C GLN A 761 -5.78 -19.33 -43.65
N GLN A 762 -5.62 -19.32 -44.97
CA GLN A 762 -4.67 -20.17 -45.70
C GLN A 762 -3.28 -19.53 -45.63
N LEU A 763 -2.29 -20.30 -45.18
CA LEU A 763 -0.91 -19.84 -44.99
C LEU A 763 0.00 -20.32 -46.13
N TRP A 764 -0.24 -21.52 -46.67
CA TRP A 764 0.53 -22.08 -47.80
C TRP A 764 -0.25 -23.17 -48.53
N SER A 765 0.05 -23.41 -49.80
CA SER A 765 -0.52 -24.51 -50.58
C SER A 765 0.34 -24.93 -51.77
N ALA A 766 0.30 -26.21 -52.14
CA ALA A 766 0.87 -26.74 -53.37
C ALA A 766 -0.01 -27.85 -53.97
N GLN A 767 -0.02 -27.98 -55.29
CA GLN A 767 -0.84 -28.92 -56.07
C GLN A 767 0.03 -29.75 -57.02
N SER A 768 -0.53 -30.85 -57.55
CA SER A 768 0.15 -31.76 -58.49
C SER A 768 1.48 -32.34 -57.96
N ILE A 769 1.52 -32.60 -56.65
CA ILE A 769 2.66 -33.20 -55.96
C ILE A 769 2.73 -34.69 -56.34
N THR A 770 3.83 -35.10 -56.96
CA THR A 770 4.04 -36.49 -57.41
C THR A 770 5.15 -37.21 -56.64
N ALA A 771 5.87 -36.51 -55.76
CA ALA A 771 6.96 -37.04 -54.95
C ALA A 771 6.92 -36.46 -53.52
N PHE A 772 7.38 -37.26 -52.57
CA PHE A 772 7.50 -36.93 -51.15
C PHE A 772 8.92 -37.29 -50.66
N PRO A 773 9.42 -36.68 -49.57
CA PRO A 773 8.75 -35.67 -48.75
C PRO A 773 8.71 -34.26 -49.36
N VAL A 774 7.77 -33.43 -48.90
CA VAL A 774 7.59 -32.04 -49.33
C VAL A 774 7.95 -31.08 -48.18
N PRO A 775 8.96 -30.21 -48.33
CA PRO A 775 9.27 -29.19 -47.33
C PRO A 775 8.30 -28.01 -47.42
N ILE A 776 7.87 -27.50 -46.25
CA ILE A 776 7.13 -26.24 -46.12
C ILE A 776 7.94 -25.34 -45.19
N ASN A 777 8.36 -24.18 -45.69
CA ASN A 777 9.09 -23.17 -44.92
C ASN A 777 8.36 -21.82 -45.03
N LEU A 778 7.87 -21.32 -43.90
CA LEU A 778 7.26 -19.99 -43.75
C LEU A 778 7.98 -19.25 -42.63
N ASN A 779 8.41 -18.03 -42.88
CA ASN A 779 9.01 -17.15 -41.88
C ASN A 779 8.15 -15.89 -41.71
N ASN A 780 8.11 -15.35 -40.50
CA ASN A 780 7.52 -14.06 -40.16
C ASN A 780 6.03 -13.89 -40.54
N PHE A 781 5.22 -14.96 -40.51
CA PHE A 781 3.78 -14.85 -40.77
C PHE A 781 3.00 -14.58 -39.47
N THR A 782 1.91 -13.81 -39.58
CA THR A 782 1.01 -13.54 -38.44
C THR A 782 -0.05 -14.62 -38.29
N SER A 783 -0.43 -14.92 -37.06
CA SER A 783 -1.50 -15.87 -36.72
C SER A 783 -2.13 -15.52 -35.37
N PRO A 784 -3.44 -15.75 -35.17
CA PRO A 784 -4.09 -15.68 -33.85
C PRO A 784 -3.76 -16.89 -32.96
N SER A 785 -3.02 -17.89 -33.46
CA SER A 785 -2.71 -19.14 -32.75
C SER A 785 -1.31 -19.66 -33.08
N ALA A 786 -0.66 -20.29 -32.10
CA ALA A 786 0.60 -21.03 -32.28
C ALA A 786 0.43 -22.39 -32.98
N TYR A 787 -0.76 -22.66 -33.54
CA TYR A 787 -1.10 -23.94 -34.18
C TYR A 787 -1.77 -23.74 -35.54
N GLY A 788 -1.54 -24.70 -36.43
CA GLY A 788 -2.17 -24.82 -37.73
C GLY A 788 -2.53 -26.26 -38.07
N ILE A 789 -3.11 -26.44 -39.26
CA ILE A 789 -3.50 -27.76 -39.78
C ILE A 789 -2.91 -27.91 -41.18
N VAL A 790 -2.09 -28.93 -41.38
CA VAL A 790 -1.73 -29.42 -42.71
C VAL A 790 -2.81 -30.40 -43.17
N ILE A 791 -3.40 -30.12 -44.32
CA ILE A 791 -4.30 -30.97 -45.08
C ILE A 791 -3.48 -31.58 -46.23
N VAL A 792 -3.54 -32.90 -46.39
CA VAL A 792 -3.00 -33.58 -47.58
C VAL A 792 -4.14 -34.32 -48.26
N THR A 793 -4.42 -33.99 -49.52
CA THR A 793 -5.38 -34.67 -50.39
C THR A 793 -4.61 -35.52 -51.40
N TYR A 794 -4.96 -36.79 -51.55
CA TYR A 794 -4.16 -37.76 -52.31
C TYR A 794 -5.04 -38.90 -52.84
N ILE A 795 -4.44 -39.84 -53.59
CA ILE A 795 -5.12 -41.05 -54.08
C ILE A 795 -4.59 -42.26 -53.31
N ARG A 796 -5.51 -43.13 -52.89
CA ARG A 796 -5.26 -44.41 -52.23
C ARG A 796 -5.94 -45.57 -52.97
N ASN A 797 -5.61 -46.80 -52.59
CA ASN A 797 -6.38 -47.99 -52.99
C ASN A 797 -7.54 -48.20 -52.01
N ALA A 798 -8.77 -48.35 -52.52
CA ALA A 798 -9.93 -48.77 -51.75
C ALA A 798 -10.44 -50.13 -52.24
N GLU A 799 -10.75 -51.03 -51.31
CA GLU A 799 -11.40 -52.30 -51.61
C GLU A 799 -12.91 -52.10 -51.74
N GLN A 800 -13.45 -52.34 -52.94
CA GLN A 800 -14.89 -52.32 -53.21
C GLN A 800 -15.39 -53.73 -53.47
N VAL A 801 -16.49 -54.11 -52.80
CA VAL A 801 -17.14 -55.40 -53.03
C VAL A 801 -18.06 -55.28 -54.25
N VAL A 802 -17.67 -55.92 -55.35
CA VAL A 802 -18.42 -55.97 -56.60
C VAL A 802 -19.11 -57.32 -56.72
N THR A 803 -20.44 -57.29 -56.75
CA THR A 803 -21.27 -58.49 -56.97
C THR A 803 -21.43 -58.75 -58.47
N ASP A 804 -21.16 -59.97 -58.91
CA ASP A 804 -21.40 -60.39 -60.29
C ASP A 804 -22.90 -60.64 -60.59
N ALA A 805 -23.22 -60.98 -61.84
CA ALA A 805 -24.60 -61.22 -62.28
C ALA A 805 -25.23 -62.50 -61.69
N ASP A 806 -24.41 -63.41 -61.16
CA ASP A 806 -24.83 -64.67 -60.53
C ASP A 806 -24.96 -64.54 -59.00
N GLY A 807 -24.54 -63.40 -58.43
CA GLY A 807 -24.66 -63.07 -57.01
C GLY A 807 -23.39 -63.28 -56.18
N ASN A 808 -22.26 -63.64 -56.80
CA ASN A 808 -20.99 -63.83 -56.09
C ASN A 808 -20.34 -62.47 -55.80
N GLN A 809 -19.83 -62.29 -54.60
CA GLN A 809 -19.09 -61.09 -54.20
C GLN A 809 -17.59 -61.26 -54.47
N THR A 810 -17.00 -60.31 -55.17
CA THR A 810 -15.56 -60.22 -55.44
C THR A 810 -15.01 -58.90 -54.92
N ILE A 811 -13.78 -58.90 -54.41
CA ILE A 811 -13.12 -57.65 -53.97
C ILE A 811 -12.35 -57.09 -55.16
N GLN A 812 -12.76 -55.91 -55.64
CA GLN A 812 -12.04 -55.13 -56.63
C GLN A 812 -11.34 -53.96 -55.94
N VAL A 813 -10.04 -53.82 -56.16
CA VAL A 813 -9.30 -52.63 -55.73
C VAL A 813 -9.53 -51.51 -56.74
N VAL A 814 -10.01 -50.36 -56.26
CA VAL A 814 -10.31 -49.17 -57.06
C VAL A 814 -9.58 -47.96 -56.46
N PRO A 815 -8.92 -47.12 -57.28
CA PRO A 815 -8.34 -45.87 -56.78
C PRO A 815 -9.42 -44.90 -56.27
N GLU A 816 -9.23 -44.39 -55.05
CA GLU A 816 -10.14 -43.46 -54.38
C GLU A 816 -9.37 -42.22 -53.90
N ALA A 817 -10.02 -41.05 -53.95
CA ALA A 817 -9.47 -39.83 -53.36
C ALA A 817 -9.64 -39.83 -51.84
N ALA A 818 -8.56 -39.60 -51.11
CA ALA A 818 -8.51 -39.55 -49.65
C ALA A 818 -7.91 -38.22 -49.16
N GLN A 819 -8.16 -37.90 -47.89
CA GLN A 819 -7.66 -36.71 -47.23
C GLN A 819 -7.18 -37.06 -45.82
N THR A 820 -5.96 -36.67 -45.48
CA THR A 820 -5.46 -36.72 -44.09
C THR A 820 -5.24 -35.30 -43.55
N LYS A 821 -5.23 -35.17 -42.22
CA LYS A 821 -5.06 -33.91 -41.49
C LYS A 821 -4.04 -34.10 -40.39
N GLN A 822 -3.01 -33.25 -40.37
CA GLN A 822 -1.96 -33.23 -39.38
C GLN A 822 -1.97 -31.88 -38.67
N ASN A 823 -2.19 -31.88 -37.35
CA ASN A 823 -2.00 -30.68 -36.54
C ASN A 823 -0.50 -30.35 -36.49
N VAL A 824 -0.16 -29.08 -36.65
CA VAL A 824 1.22 -28.58 -36.60
C VAL A 824 1.32 -27.41 -35.62
N GLN A 825 2.45 -27.31 -34.94
CA GLN A 825 2.77 -26.18 -34.07
C GLN A 825 3.74 -25.25 -34.78
N PHE A 826 3.57 -23.95 -34.57
CA PHE A 826 4.43 -22.90 -35.10
C PHE A 826 5.40 -22.42 -34.03
N THR A 827 6.64 -22.11 -34.42
CA THR A 827 7.63 -21.52 -33.54
C THR A 827 7.36 -20.02 -33.46
N LYS A 828 7.13 -19.47 -32.26
CA LYS A 828 6.92 -18.03 -32.09
C LYS A 828 8.25 -17.28 -32.27
N ASN A 829 8.21 -16.12 -32.91
CA ASN A 829 9.29 -15.11 -32.88
C ASN A 829 9.29 -14.30 -31.57
#